data_AF-A0AAV4GMG1-F1
#
_entry.id   AF-A0AAV4GMG1-F1
#
_cell.length_a   1.000
_cell.length_b   1.000
_cell.length_c   1.000
_cell.angle_alpha   90.00
_cell.angle_beta   90.00
_cell.angle_gamma   90.00
#
_symmetry.space_group_name_H-M   'P 1'
#
loop_
_entity.id
_entity.type
_entity.pdbx_description
1 polymer ?
#
loop_
_entity_poly.entity_id
_entity_poly.type
_entity_poly.pdbx_seq_one_letter_code
_entity_poly.pdbx_strand_id
1 'polypeptide(L)'
;MTNHEEGKPNGAENDNNKSELEDTTAVDIDLPDESKTQLINGGAGEDHPEKFKTAIVDPGASSDGEASFNGLGKDEVLQYANDPFWVKLRWIMFILVWIGWLAMLVTAIAIIVLAPRCPHRPDLKWYHTDNVYQAYAKSFKDSGDDGIGDFKGLKDKMDYITDDLKTNALWLSAVYKADKDSSGMGVVDHKAIDPEFVKDTDEFRSWVKKQRKEGKKVILDLIPNQTSKKHLWFEKSVNQEGDYKDYYVWADGDKTKAPNNWKMVDSNDSAWTYDATRKGWYLHQFSTDYPDLNLNNPKVVEEIKDIMKYWFDAGVSGFNVRQVEYLVENPDLTDEHDDHRHQTLNYNGTLTFLEELRKVAEDYSDKPGRERVLYATVHHANGAQIKSYWGTEGNERLHIVAPYMGQLGDSACDAKCVKEMVEKVISEETEEEQWLGLQVGDQDMSRITSRLAEQDPVNYGHRLVNAHALQLLLPGTPLVYYGDEFGQRNGNGTAPGKFHSPMQWDNSENAGFTKKGVNPYIELSPTYETDNAGVGQVIFKDMTPFVAYQTLTELRKEESFQFGKTKLCTVGDNVLMFSRHADRFPYFITLVNMGASEVTVSPSDLKCLDTKDEAKVSFHSRDEKVDETLDMEDQSVHLAAFDVVVLKYAAED
;
A
#
# COMPACT_ATOMS: atom_id res chain seq x y z
N MET A 1 32.03 -26.02 56.99
CA MET A 1 31.69 -27.12 57.92
C MET A 1 30.51 -27.85 57.27
N THR A 2 30.82 -28.73 56.32
CA THR A 2 30.89 -30.21 56.44
C THR A 2 29.48 -30.81 56.53
N ASN A 3 28.92 -31.32 55.43
CA ASN A 3 29.19 -32.58 54.71
C ASN A 3 28.50 -33.80 55.35
N HIS A 4 27.79 -34.58 54.53
CA HIS A 4 27.96 -36.04 54.32
C HIS A 4 26.85 -36.51 53.34
N GLU A 5 27.18 -36.90 52.09
CA GLU A 5 27.67 -38.23 51.61
C GLU A 5 26.49 -39.16 51.25
N GLU A 6 26.44 -39.99 50.19
CA GLU A 6 27.39 -40.70 49.29
C GLU A 6 26.58 -41.12 48.03
N GLY A 7 27.08 -41.48 46.84
CA GLY A 7 28.41 -41.92 46.41
C GLY A 7 28.55 -42.05 44.86
N LYS A 8 29.73 -42.49 44.44
CA LYS A 8 30.37 -42.53 43.10
C LYS A 8 30.57 -44.03 42.65
N PRO A 9 31.29 -44.42 41.55
CA PRO A 9 31.63 -43.80 40.24
C PRO A 9 31.66 -44.77 38.99
N ASN A 10 32.09 -44.23 37.82
CA ASN A 10 32.87 -44.82 36.69
C ASN A 10 32.21 -45.41 35.41
N GLY A 11 32.78 -45.02 34.26
CA GLY A 11 32.72 -45.67 32.91
C GLY A 11 32.22 -44.70 31.81
N ALA A 12 33.07 -44.06 30.99
CA ALA A 12 33.77 -44.54 29.79
C ALA A 12 32.90 -44.65 28.51
N GLU A 13 33.30 -43.84 27.51
CA GLU A 13 33.20 -44.00 26.04
C GLU A 13 31.88 -44.32 25.29
N ASN A 14 31.78 -43.58 24.17
CA ASN A 14 31.22 -43.91 22.86
C ASN A 14 29.73 -43.66 22.51
N ASP A 15 29.63 -42.85 21.44
CA ASP A 15 28.87 -43.05 20.22
C ASP A 15 27.37 -42.69 20.11
N ASN A 16 27.14 -41.89 19.06
CA ASN A 16 26.04 -41.96 18.11
C ASN A 16 24.61 -41.71 18.62
N ASN A 17 24.06 -40.53 18.29
CA ASN A 17 23.05 -40.40 17.23
C ASN A 17 22.51 -38.96 17.16
N LYS A 18 22.74 -38.30 16.03
CA LYS A 18 21.88 -37.21 15.54
C LYS A 18 21.36 -37.67 14.18
N SER A 19 20.14 -38.20 14.18
CA SER A 19 19.24 -38.28 13.01
C SER A 19 18.44 -36.96 12.98
N GLU A 20 18.60 -36.11 11.95
CA GLU A 20 17.79 -36.09 10.70
C GLU A 20 16.34 -35.61 10.93
N LEU A 21 15.68 -34.78 10.11
CA LEU A 21 15.89 -34.10 8.80
C LEU A 21 14.65 -33.15 8.64
N GLU A 22 14.80 -31.88 8.21
CA GLU A 22 14.54 -31.32 6.85
C GLU A 22 13.06 -31.39 6.40
N ASP A 23 12.36 -30.32 6.01
CA ASP A 23 12.60 -29.21 5.08
C ASP A 23 12.80 -29.66 3.62
N THR A 24 11.69 -29.68 2.87
CA THR A 24 11.58 -29.91 1.43
C THR A 24 11.17 -28.56 0.82
N THR A 25 11.76 -27.97 -0.21
CA THR A 25 12.18 -28.51 -1.51
C THR A 25 13.12 -27.50 -2.17
N ALA A 26 14.32 -27.92 -2.55
CA ALA A 26 15.13 -27.29 -3.59
C ALA A 26 15.44 -28.36 -4.65
N VAL A 27 15.24 -28.02 -5.91
CA VAL A 27 15.50 -28.86 -7.08
C VAL A 27 16.95 -28.64 -7.49
N ASP A 28 17.82 -29.63 -7.26
CA ASP A 28 19.21 -29.62 -7.72
C ASP A 28 19.34 -30.16 -9.15
N ILE A 29 20.12 -29.44 -9.95
CA ILE A 29 20.54 -29.80 -11.31
C ILE A 29 21.80 -30.65 -11.18
N ASP A 30 21.76 -31.87 -11.73
CA ASP A 30 22.81 -32.89 -11.65
C ASP A 30 24.02 -32.51 -12.54
N LEU A 31 25.15 -32.16 -11.91
CA LEU A 31 26.47 -32.04 -12.55
C LEU A 31 27.31 -33.26 -12.14
N PRO A 32 27.87 -34.04 -13.09
CA PRO A 32 28.64 -35.24 -12.74
C PRO A 32 30.00 -34.94 -12.09
N ASP A 33 30.23 -35.71 -11.02
CA ASP A 33 31.36 -35.80 -10.08
C ASP A 33 32.77 -35.81 -10.73
N GLU A 34 33.57 -34.78 -10.39
CA GLU A 34 35.00 -34.66 -10.62
C GLU A 34 35.81 -35.53 -9.63
N SER A 35 35.89 -36.85 -9.86
CA SER A 35 36.82 -37.69 -9.07
C SER A 35 37.50 -38.81 -9.86
N LYS A 36 37.67 -38.65 -11.18
CA LYS A 36 38.59 -39.47 -11.99
C LYS A 36 39.37 -38.63 -12.99
N THR A 37 40.36 -37.89 -12.52
CA THR A 37 41.38 -37.32 -13.41
C THR A 37 42.74 -37.33 -12.73
N GLN A 38 43.52 -38.38 -13.00
CA GLN A 38 44.94 -38.42 -12.63
C GLN A 38 45.72 -37.51 -13.57
N LEU A 39 46.25 -36.41 -13.02
CA LEU A 39 47.24 -35.56 -13.68
C LEU A 39 48.61 -36.25 -13.62
N ILE A 40 49.09 -36.80 -14.75
CA ILE A 40 50.48 -37.24 -14.88
C ILE A 40 51.32 -36.04 -15.30
N ASN A 41 52.08 -35.52 -14.35
CA ASN A 41 53.06 -34.45 -14.55
C ASN A 41 54.38 -35.07 -15.02
N GLY A 42 54.88 -34.65 -16.19
CA GLY A 42 56.11 -35.18 -16.79
C GLY A 42 57.31 -34.25 -16.57
N GLY A 43 58.27 -34.69 -15.77
CA GLY A 43 59.69 -34.30 -15.92
C GLY A 43 60.49 -34.09 -14.63
N ALA A 44 61.39 -35.04 -14.33
CA ALA A 44 62.84 -34.85 -14.09
C ALA A 44 63.45 -36.20 -13.69
N GLY A 45 64.71 -36.43 -14.08
CA GLY A 45 65.39 -37.73 -14.11
C GLY A 45 65.66 -38.40 -12.75
N GLU A 46 65.90 -39.71 -12.76
CA GLU A 46 67.26 -40.27 -12.64
C GLU A 46 67.25 -41.81 -12.84
N ASP A 47 68.21 -42.25 -13.66
CA ASP A 47 69.04 -43.46 -13.60
C ASP A 47 68.48 -44.90 -13.53
N HIS A 48 68.91 -45.63 -14.57
CA HIS A 48 69.48 -46.99 -14.59
C HIS A 48 68.63 -48.21 -15.02
N PRO A 49 69.30 -49.20 -15.65
CA PRO A 49 68.81 -49.91 -16.84
C PRO A 49 68.31 -51.32 -16.50
N GLU A 50 67.52 -51.95 -17.37
CA GLU A 50 67.86 -53.28 -17.91
C GLU A 50 66.87 -53.80 -18.99
N LYS A 51 67.45 -54.05 -20.17
CA LYS A 51 67.25 -55.18 -21.09
C LYS A 51 65.83 -55.56 -21.52
N PHE A 52 65.58 -55.22 -22.78
CA PHE A 52 64.74 -55.94 -23.73
C PHE A 52 64.94 -57.48 -23.67
N LYS A 53 63.83 -58.21 -23.55
CA LYS A 53 63.66 -59.52 -24.18
C LYS A 53 62.43 -59.47 -25.09
N THR A 54 62.69 -59.41 -26.38
CA THR A 54 61.74 -59.79 -27.43
C THR A 54 61.40 -61.27 -27.30
N ALA A 55 60.13 -61.61 -27.15
CA ALA A 55 59.61 -62.94 -27.41
C ALA A 55 58.82 -62.91 -28.73
N ILE A 56 59.27 -63.76 -29.64
CA ILE A 56 58.70 -64.07 -30.95
C ILE A 56 57.31 -64.69 -30.75
N VAL A 57 56.33 -64.23 -31.52
CA VAL A 57 54.93 -64.70 -31.48
C VAL A 57 54.82 -66.05 -32.19
N ASP A 58 54.29 -67.05 -31.49
CA ASP A 58 53.85 -68.35 -32.04
C ASP A 58 52.35 -68.25 -32.42
N PRO A 59 51.93 -68.53 -33.66
CA PRO A 59 50.56 -68.31 -34.09
C PRO A 59 49.71 -69.55 -33.76
N GLY A 60 49.24 -69.66 -32.52
CA GLY A 60 48.45 -70.82 -32.12
C GLY A 60 47.97 -70.85 -30.67
N ALA A 61 47.37 -69.79 -30.15
CA ALA A 61 46.49 -69.87 -28.98
C ALA A 61 45.55 -68.67 -28.90
N SER A 62 44.27 -68.95 -28.65
CA SER A 62 43.16 -68.02 -28.54
C SER A 62 43.00 -67.43 -27.12
N SER A 63 42.30 -66.29 -27.12
CA SER A 63 41.54 -65.62 -26.04
C SER A 63 42.28 -64.86 -24.93
N ASP A 64 41.87 -63.59 -24.84
CA ASP A 64 41.90 -62.67 -23.70
C ASP A 64 43.24 -62.02 -23.35
N GLY A 65 43.63 -61.04 -24.17
CA GLY A 65 44.56 -59.98 -23.78
C GLY A 65 43.80 -58.66 -23.65
N GLU A 66 43.66 -58.13 -22.43
CA GLU A 66 43.41 -56.70 -22.23
C GLU A 66 44.53 -55.92 -22.93
N ALA A 67 44.17 -55.13 -23.95
CA ALA A 67 45.07 -54.18 -24.55
C ALA A 67 45.34 -53.06 -23.53
N SER A 68 46.39 -53.23 -22.71
CA SER A 68 46.94 -52.15 -21.89
C SER A 68 47.41 -51.03 -22.84
N PHE A 69 46.69 -49.90 -22.83
CA PHE A 69 47.12 -48.70 -23.53
C PHE A 69 48.31 -48.10 -22.77
N ASN A 70 49.52 -48.51 -23.13
CA ASN A 70 50.73 -47.83 -22.68
C ASN A 70 50.73 -46.43 -23.29
N GLY A 71 50.56 -45.40 -22.46
CA GLY A 71 50.76 -44.02 -22.89
C GLY A 71 52.16 -43.86 -23.46
N LEU A 72 52.26 -43.30 -24.66
CA LEU A 72 53.54 -43.03 -25.31
C LEU A 72 54.39 -42.11 -24.42
N GLY A 73 55.69 -42.43 -24.27
CA GLY A 73 56.63 -41.53 -23.59
C GLY A 73 56.80 -40.21 -24.36
N LYS A 74 57.29 -39.15 -23.70
CA LYS A 74 57.48 -37.82 -24.33
C LYS A 74 58.23 -37.90 -25.67
N ASP A 75 59.29 -38.70 -25.73
CA ASP A 75 60.13 -38.84 -26.91
C ASP A 75 59.44 -39.61 -28.05
N GLU A 76 58.58 -40.58 -27.71
CA GLU A 76 57.77 -41.33 -28.69
C GLU A 76 56.61 -40.48 -29.21
N VAL A 77 55.95 -39.70 -28.35
CA VAL A 77 54.93 -38.72 -28.77
C VAL A 77 55.53 -37.70 -29.71
N LEU A 78 56.75 -37.20 -29.44
CA LEU A 78 57.41 -36.20 -30.30
C LEU A 78 57.72 -36.72 -31.71
N GLN A 79 57.88 -38.04 -31.89
CA GLN A 79 58.05 -38.63 -33.22
C GLN A 79 56.78 -38.52 -34.08
N TYR A 80 55.60 -38.69 -33.48
CA TYR A 80 54.31 -38.61 -34.18
C TYR A 80 53.65 -37.22 -34.09
N ALA A 81 54.03 -36.38 -33.13
CA ALA A 81 53.46 -35.05 -32.91
C ALA A 81 53.76 -34.07 -34.05
N ASN A 82 54.83 -34.33 -34.80
CA ASN A 82 55.23 -33.55 -35.98
C ASN A 82 54.71 -34.16 -37.29
N ASP A 83 53.93 -35.24 -37.24
CA ASP A 83 53.27 -35.77 -38.43
C ASP A 83 52.38 -34.67 -39.06
N PRO A 84 52.50 -34.42 -40.38
CA PRO A 84 51.71 -33.41 -41.07
C PRO A 84 50.20 -33.50 -40.81
N PHE A 85 49.65 -34.70 -40.61
CA PHE A 85 48.24 -34.92 -40.31
C PHE A 85 47.86 -34.34 -38.93
N TRP A 86 48.57 -34.74 -37.86
CA TRP A 86 48.27 -34.33 -36.49
C TRP A 86 48.53 -32.84 -36.25
N VAL A 87 49.54 -32.27 -36.92
CA VAL A 87 49.79 -30.82 -36.90
C VAL A 87 48.64 -30.06 -37.53
N LYS A 88 48.18 -30.48 -38.73
CA LYS A 88 47.03 -29.85 -39.41
C LYS A 88 45.76 -29.96 -38.57
N LEU A 89 45.47 -31.14 -38.02
CA LEU A 89 44.26 -31.36 -37.21
C LEU A 89 44.24 -30.47 -35.96
N ARG A 90 45.37 -30.36 -35.24
CA ARG A 90 45.48 -29.50 -34.05
C ARG A 90 45.32 -28.02 -34.38
N TRP A 91 45.91 -27.55 -35.48
CA TRP A 91 45.72 -26.17 -35.93
C TRP A 91 44.27 -25.92 -36.38
N ILE A 92 43.65 -26.87 -37.08
CA ILE A 92 42.22 -26.79 -37.45
C ILE A 92 41.36 -26.69 -36.18
N MET A 93 41.56 -27.58 -35.21
CA MET A 93 40.80 -27.55 -33.95
C MET A 93 41.05 -26.25 -33.17
N PHE A 94 42.28 -25.78 -33.07
CA PHE A 94 42.63 -24.52 -32.40
C PHE A 94 41.94 -23.32 -33.07
N ILE A 95 41.99 -23.25 -34.41
CA ILE A 95 41.32 -22.19 -35.17
C ILE A 95 39.80 -22.27 -35.00
N LEU A 96 39.21 -23.47 -35.06
CA LEU A 96 37.78 -23.66 -34.87
C LEU A 96 37.31 -23.25 -33.47
N VAL A 97 38.11 -23.50 -32.42
CA VAL A 97 37.80 -23.03 -31.06
C VAL A 97 37.74 -21.50 -31.02
N TRP A 98 38.72 -20.80 -31.61
CA TRP A 98 38.72 -19.34 -31.64
C TRP A 98 37.62 -18.74 -32.53
N ILE A 99 37.32 -19.38 -33.67
CA ILE A 99 36.18 -18.99 -34.51
C ILE A 99 34.86 -19.19 -33.75
N GLY A 100 34.70 -20.33 -33.07
CA GLY A 100 33.51 -20.61 -32.25
C GLY A 100 33.36 -19.62 -31.10
N TRP A 101 34.45 -19.29 -30.41
CA TRP A 101 34.45 -18.27 -29.35
C TRP A 101 34.06 -16.89 -29.89
N LEU A 102 34.65 -16.47 -31.01
CA LEU A 102 34.33 -15.19 -31.64
C LEU A 102 32.88 -15.16 -32.12
N ALA A 103 32.38 -16.26 -32.70
CA ALA A 103 31.00 -16.39 -33.10
C ALA A 103 30.05 -16.26 -31.89
N MET A 104 30.33 -16.94 -30.77
CA MET A 104 29.54 -16.80 -29.54
C MET A 104 29.55 -15.35 -29.01
N LEU A 105 30.71 -14.68 -29.02
CA LEU A 105 30.81 -13.28 -28.60
C LEU A 105 30.01 -12.35 -29.51
N VAL A 106 30.13 -12.50 -30.83
CA VAL A 106 29.37 -11.70 -31.81
C VAL A 106 27.88 -11.96 -31.66
N THR A 107 27.46 -13.21 -31.47
CA THR A 107 26.07 -13.56 -31.22
C THR A 107 25.56 -12.97 -29.91
N ALA A 108 26.33 -13.03 -28.82
CA ALA A 108 25.95 -12.41 -27.54
C ALA A 108 25.79 -10.89 -27.67
N ILE A 109 26.72 -10.21 -28.35
CA ILE A 109 26.63 -8.77 -28.63
C ILE A 109 25.41 -8.48 -29.51
N ALA A 110 25.20 -9.26 -30.57
CA ALA A 110 24.06 -9.10 -31.45
C ALA A 110 22.74 -9.27 -30.70
N ILE A 111 22.63 -10.26 -29.80
CA ILE A 111 21.45 -10.43 -28.94
C ILE A 111 21.27 -9.19 -28.05
N ILE A 112 22.31 -8.66 -27.41
CA ILE A 112 22.18 -7.47 -26.54
C ILE A 112 21.76 -6.23 -27.34
N VAL A 113 22.30 -6.03 -28.55
CA VAL A 113 22.00 -4.85 -29.39
C VAL A 113 20.63 -4.96 -30.06
N LEU A 114 20.24 -6.17 -30.49
CA LEU A 114 19.00 -6.42 -31.22
C LEU A 114 17.83 -6.78 -30.29
N ALA A 115 18.09 -7.16 -29.04
CA ALA A 115 17.03 -7.39 -28.07
C ALA A 115 16.26 -6.08 -27.89
N PRO A 116 14.93 -6.09 -28.08
CA PRO A 116 14.13 -4.92 -27.78
C PRO A 116 14.37 -4.55 -26.32
N ARG A 117 14.63 -3.26 -26.06
CA ARG A 117 14.76 -2.77 -24.68
C ARG A 117 13.48 -3.15 -23.96
N CYS A 118 13.55 -3.80 -22.79
CA CYS A 118 12.35 -3.98 -21.98
C CYS A 118 11.65 -2.62 -21.80
N PRO A 119 10.32 -2.57 -21.81
CA PRO A 119 9.59 -1.37 -21.43
C PRO A 119 10.12 -0.88 -20.08
N HIS A 120 10.46 0.41 -19.99
CA HIS A 120 10.99 0.96 -18.75
C HIS A 120 9.88 0.96 -17.71
N ARG A 121 10.11 0.26 -16.59
CA ARG A 121 9.26 0.36 -15.40
C ARG A 121 9.93 1.37 -14.47
N PRO A 122 9.24 2.44 -14.06
CA PRO A 122 9.78 3.34 -13.04
C PRO A 122 9.96 2.57 -11.72
N ASP A 123 10.79 3.10 -10.83
CA ASP A 123 10.97 2.53 -9.49
C ASP A 123 9.73 2.82 -8.64
N LEU A 124 8.74 1.91 -8.73
CA LEU A 124 7.47 2.07 -8.02
C LEU A 124 7.62 1.67 -6.57
N LYS A 125 7.29 2.62 -5.69
CA LYS A 125 7.11 2.38 -4.26
C LYS A 125 5.81 1.61 -4.03
N TRP A 126 5.71 0.87 -2.93
CA TRP A 126 4.53 0.02 -2.67
C TRP A 126 3.20 0.79 -2.70
N TYR A 127 3.22 2.05 -2.27
CA TYR A 127 2.02 2.89 -2.22
C TYR A 127 1.60 3.43 -3.59
N HIS A 128 2.42 3.30 -4.64
CA HIS A 128 2.00 3.57 -6.02
C HIS A 128 1.15 2.43 -6.59
N THR A 129 1.38 1.21 -6.14
CA THR A 129 0.80 -0.01 -6.73
C THR A 129 -0.34 -0.61 -5.92
N ASP A 130 -0.24 -0.61 -4.58
CA ASP A 130 -1.27 -1.15 -3.70
C ASP A 130 -2.41 -0.15 -3.47
N ASN A 131 -3.61 -0.68 -3.19
CA ASN A 131 -4.71 0.09 -2.61
C ASN A 131 -4.55 0.10 -1.08
N VAL A 132 -5.01 1.14 -0.39
CA VAL A 132 -5.03 1.15 1.09
C VAL A 132 -6.46 0.95 1.57
N TYR A 133 -6.68 -0.05 2.42
CA TYR A 133 -7.98 -0.31 3.04
C TYR A 133 -8.01 0.18 4.48
N GLN A 134 -8.89 1.13 4.77
CA GLN A 134 -9.10 1.70 6.11
C GLN A 134 -10.13 0.88 6.88
N ALA A 135 -9.71 0.23 7.96
CA ALA A 135 -10.60 -0.43 8.91
C ALA A 135 -10.64 0.33 10.24
N TYR A 136 -11.87 0.58 10.73
CA TYR A 136 -12.10 1.14 12.05
C TYR A 136 -12.08 0.01 13.09
N ALA A 137 -11.06 -0.01 13.96
CA ALA A 137 -10.74 -1.18 14.80
C ALA A 137 -11.95 -1.70 15.61
N LYS A 138 -12.67 -0.79 16.28
CA LYS A 138 -13.83 -1.13 17.13
C LYS A 138 -15.05 -1.62 16.35
N SER A 139 -15.11 -1.41 15.04
CA SER A 139 -16.28 -1.75 14.20
C SER A 139 -16.00 -2.82 13.16
N PHE A 140 -14.80 -3.38 13.11
CA PHE A 140 -14.44 -4.31 12.04
C PHE A 140 -14.94 -5.74 12.29
N LYS A 141 -14.57 -6.37 13.42
CA LYS A 141 -15.09 -7.68 13.80
C LYS A 141 -14.93 -7.93 15.30
N ASP A 142 -16.02 -8.27 15.96
CA ASP A 142 -16.01 -8.77 17.35
C ASP A 142 -15.84 -10.30 17.33
N SER A 143 -14.86 -10.79 18.09
CA SER A 143 -14.63 -12.21 18.34
C SER A 143 -14.70 -12.61 19.81
N GLY A 144 -14.84 -11.63 20.71
CA GLY A 144 -14.96 -11.76 22.17
C GLY A 144 -16.40 -11.84 22.69
N ASP A 145 -17.40 -11.63 21.83
CA ASP A 145 -18.84 -11.61 22.15
C ASP A 145 -19.21 -10.47 23.14
N ASP A 146 -18.52 -9.33 23.10
CA ASP A 146 -18.79 -8.16 23.97
C ASP A 146 -19.39 -6.95 23.23
N GLY A 147 -19.56 -7.07 21.92
CA GLY A 147 -20.14 -6.06 21.06
C GLY A 147 -19.13 -5.05 20.51
N ILE A 148 -17.83 -5.22 20.77
CA ILE A 148 -16.75 -4.34 20.31
C ILE A 148 -15.77 -5.13 19.46
N GLY A 149 -15.32 -4.54 18.36
CA GLY A 149 -14.32 -5.12 17.48
C GLY A 149 -12.97 -5.26 18.17
N ASP A 150 -12.33 -6.41 18.00
CA ASP A 150 -11.10 -6.77 18.71
C ASP A 150 -9.99 -7.26 17.77
N PHE A 151 -8.78 -7.36 18.31
CA PHE A 151 -7.60 -7.71 17.53
C PHE A 151 -7.64 -9.14 16.96
N LYS A 152 -8.31 -10.08 17.64
CA LYS A 152 -8.49 -11.42 17.10
C LYS A 152 -9.47 -11.40 15.93
N GLY A 153 -10.58 -10.65 16.04
CA GLY A 153 -11.51 -10.43 14.95
C GLY A 153 -10.86 -9.81 13.72
N LEU A 154 -9.95 -8.84 13.90
CA LEU A 154 -9.14 -8.29 12.81
C LEU A 154 -8.27 -9.39 12.15
N LYS A 155 -7.54 -10.18 12.95
CA LYS A 155 -6.69 -11.27 12.46
C LYS A 155 -7.49 -12.30 11.66
N ASP A 156 -8.68 -12.66 12.15
CA ASP A 156 -9.60 -13.62 11.51
C ASP A 156 -10.14 -13.11 10.15
N LYS A 157 -9.99 -11.81 9.87
CA LYS A 157 -10.45 -11.15 8.63
C LYS A 157 -9.32 -10.64 7.74
N MET A 158 -8.07 -11.00 8.03
CA MET A 158 -6.95 -10.62 7.17
C MET A 158 -7.02 -11.24 5.78
N ASP A 159 -7.54 -12.47 5.65
CA ASP A 159 -7.68 -13.14 4.35
C ASP A 159 -8.72 -12.43 3.47
N TYR A 160 -9.78 -11.86 4.06
CA TYR A 160 -10.72 -11.00 3.33
C TYR A 160 -10.01 -9.79 2.71
N ILE A 161 -9.09 -9.17 3.45
CA ILE A 161 -8.34 -8.00 2.97
C ILE A 161 -7.36 -8.40 1.85
N THR A 162 -6.65 -9.52 2.00
CA THR A 162 -5.62 -9.92 1.03
C THR A 162 -6.16 -10.61 -0.20
N ASP A 163 -7.20 -11.43 -0.04
CA ASP A 163 -7.64 -12.36 -1.09
C ASP A 163 -8.88 -11.82 -1.78
N ASP A 164 -9.87 -11.36 -1.01
CA ASP A 164 -11.12 -10.83 -1.56
C ASP A 164 -10.95 -9.38 -2.02
N LEU A 165 -10.37 -8.51 -1.19
CA LEU A 165 -10.10 -7.11 -1.56
C LEU A 165 -8.80 -6.93 -2.37
N LYS A 166 -7.95 -7.95 -2.42
CA LYS A 166 -6.71 -7.98 -3.20
C LYS A 166 -5.75 -6.84 -2.85
N THR A 167 -5.68 -6.47 -1.57
CA THR A 167 -4.75 -5.43 -1.07
C THR A 167 -3.82 -5.97 0.01
N ASN A 168 -2.58 -5.48 0.00
CA ASN A 168 -1.61 -5.76 1.03
C ASN A 168 -1.47 -4.63 2.07
N ALA A 169 -2.20 -3.51 1.93
CA ALA A 169 -2.07 -2.35 2.79
C ALA A 169 -3.34 -2.07 3.61
N LEU A 170 -3.21 -2.26 4.91
CA LEU A 170 -4.24 -2.02 5.91
C LEU A 170 -3.93 -0.74 6.69
N TRP A 171 -4.85 0.21 6.67
CA TRP A 171 -4.86 1.35 7.56
C TRP A 171 -5.81 1.09 8.72
N LEU A 172 -5.29 1.11 9.95
CA LEU A 172 -6.07 0.98 11.17
C LEU A 172 -6.26 2.34 11.84
N SER A 173 -7.52 2.72 12.05
CA SER A 173 -7.89 3.90 12.82
C SER A 173 -8.50 3.53 14.17
N ALA A 174 -8.52 4.51 15.08
CA ALA A 174 -9.04 4.39 16.46
C ALA A 174 -8.44 3.22 17.28
N VAL A 175 -7.13 2.98 17.14
CA VAL A 175 -6.42 1.91 17.86
C VAL A 175 -5.76 2.37 19.17
N TYR A 176 -5.40 3.64 19.31
CA TYR A 176 -4.68 4.09 20.49
C TYR A 176 -5.55 4.05 21.74
N LYS A 177 -4.89 3.92 22.90
CA LYS A 177 -5.55 4.13 24.18
C LYS A 177 -6.08 5.57 24.25
N ALA A 178 -7.40 5.70 24.22
CA ALA A 178 -8.10 6.97 24.25
C ALA A 178 -9.02 7.06 25.47
N ASP A 179 -9.53 8.27 25.76
CA ASP A 179 -10.68 8.41 26.64
C ASP A 179 -11.90 7.69 26.04
N LYS A 180 -12.90 7.35 26.87
CA LYS A 180 -14.08 6.58 26.45
C LYS A 180 -15.05 7.31 25.51
N ASP A 181 -14.57 8.30 24.77
CA ASP A 181 -15.35 8.94 23.72
C ASP A 181 -15.45 8.03 22.48
N SER A 182 -16.44 8.32 21.63
CA SER A 182 -16.70 7.55 20.42
C SER A 182 -15.74 7.88 19.28
N SER A 183 -14.95 8.96 19.36
CA SER A 183 -14.15 9.47 18.25
C SER A 183 -12.76 8.85 18.17
N GLY A 184 -12.21 8.36 19.29
CA GLY A 184 -10.83 7.89 19.37
C GLY A 184 -9.77 9.01 19.24
N MET A 185 -10.19 10.28 19.19
CA MET A 185 -9.31 11.45 19.02
C MET A 185 -8.71 11.95 20.33
N GLY A 186 -9.36 11.67 21.47
CA GLY A 186 -8.85 11.97 22.80
C GLY A 186 -7.80 10.96 23.27
N VAL A 187 -6.63 10.92 22.62
CA VAL A 187 -5.57 9.96 22.96
C VAL A 187 -5.01 10.26 24.36
N VAL A 188 -4.93 9.23 25.21
CA VAL A 188 -4.32 9.30 26.55
C VAL A 188 -2.91 8.71 26.61
N ASP A 189 -2.55 7.90 25.61
CA ASP A 189 -1.19 7.37 25.41
C ASP A 189 -0.99 6.95 23.95
N HIS A 190 -0.19 7.72 23.20
CA HIS A 190 0.10 7.45 21.77
C HIS A 190 1.00 6.23 21.53
N LYS A 191 1.62 5.66 22.56
CA LYS A 191 2.49 4.47 22.46
C LYS A 191 1.80 3.20 22.98
N ALA A 192 0.54 3.30 23.39
CA ALA A 192 -0.29 2.18 23.81
C ALA A 192 -1.52 2.00 22.91
N ILE A 193 -1.88 0.75 22.63
CA ILE A 193 -3.16 0.39 21.99
C ILE A 193 -4.24 0.28 23.06
N ASP A 194 -5.49 0.55 22.68
CA ASP A 194 -6.66 0.40 23.56
C ASP A 194 -6.77 -1.05 24.06
N PRO A 195 -6.80 -1.29 25.39
CA PRO A 195 -6.89 -2.63 25.96
C PRO A 195 -8.20 -3.37 25.64
N GLU A 196 -9.25 -2.67 25.18
CA GLU A 196 -10.46 -3.32 24.63
C GLU A 196 -10.17 -3.97 23.27
N PHE A 197 -9.25 -3.41 22.47
CA PHE A 197 -8.86 -3.99 21.19
C PHE A 197 -7.78 -5.08 21.35
N VAL A 198 -6.70 -4.79 22.09
CA VAL A 198 -5.64 -5.75 22.42
C VAL A 198 -5.07 -5.47 23.80
N LYS A 199 -5.05 -6.49 24.66
CA LYS A 199 -4.62 -6.35 26.07
C LYS A 199 -3.16 -5.93 26.21
N ASP A 200 -2.31 -6.40 25.30
CA ASP A 200 -0.88 -6.13 25.31
C ASP A 200 -0.46 -5.45 24.00
N THR A 201 0.07 -4.24 24.13
CA THR A 201 0.57 -3.46 22.98
C THR A 201 1.73 -4.17 22.27
N ASP A 202 2.56 -4.92 23.00
CA ASP A 202 3.69 -5.64 22.38
C ASP A 202 3.22 -6.84 21.53
N GLU A 203 2.04 -7.41 21.80
CA GLU A 203 1.41 -8.39 20.91
C GLU A 203 1.12 -7.76 19.55
N PHE A 204 0.48 -6.59 19.55
CA PHE A 204 0.17 -5.84 18.33
C PHE A 204 1.45 -5.46 17.57
N ARG A 205 2.46 -4.91 18.27
CA ARG A 205 3.76 -4.56 17.66
C ARG A 205 4.44 -5.78 17.02
N SER A 206 4.43 -6.92 17.71
CA SER A 206 5.00 -8.17 17.18
C SER A 206 4.28 -8.66 15.94
N TRP A 207 2.94 -8.53 15.90
CA TRP A 207 2.14 -8.88 14.74
C TRP A 207 2.40 -7.94 13.56
N VAL A 208 2.45 -6.62 13.77
CA VAL A 208 2.81 -5.65 12.70
C VAL A 208 4.16 -6.00 12.08
N LYS A 209 5.14 -6.34 12.93
CA LYS A 209 6.48 -6.77 12.48
C LYS A 209 6.42 -8.04 11.63
N LYS A 210 5.54 -8.99 11.98
CA LYS A 210 5.29 -10.21 11.19
C LYS A 210 4.64 -9.87 9.85
N GLN A 211 3.58 -9.06 9.83
CA GLN A 211 2.89 -8.65 8.60
C GLN A 211 3.88 -7.99 7.62
N ARG A 212 4.76 -7.11 8.11
CA ARG A 212 5.81 -6.49 7.29
C ARG A 212 6.79 -7.49 6.68
N LYS A 213 7.17 -8.55 7.41
CA LYS A 213 8.04 -9.62 6.88
C LYS A 213 7.36 -10.41 5.76
N GLU A 214 6.03 -10.51 5.79
CA GLU A 214 5.19 -11.17 4.80
C GLU A 214 4.82 -10.23 3.62
N GLY A 215 5.41 -9.04 3.56
CA GLY A 215 5.17 -8.07 2.48
C GLY A 215 3.95 -7.17 2.69
N LYS A 216 3.14 -7.42 3.73
CA LYS A 216 1.96 -6.62 4.08
C LYS A 216 2.35 -5.31 4.75
N LYS A 217 1.50 -4.30 4.63
CA LYS A 217 1.70 -2.94 5.12
C LYS A 217 0.60 -2.62 6.13
N VAL A 218 1.02 -2.12 7.30
CA VAL A 218 0.10 -1.61 8.33
C VAL A 218 0.37 -0.14 8.52
N ILE A 219 -0.63 0.70 8.32
CA ILE A 219 -0.61 2.15 8.51
C ILE A 219 -1.44 2.47 9.75
N LEU A 220 -1.00 3.42 10.56
CA LEU A 220 -1.77 3.93 11.70
C LEU A 220 -2.15 5.40 11.49
N ASP A 221 -3.16 5.87 12.22
CA ASP A 221 -3.33 7.32 12.39
C ASP A 221 -2.16 7.90 13.18
N LEU A 222 -1.74 9.12 12.84
CA LEU A 222 -0.95 10.00 13.70
C LEU A 222 -1.85 11.17 14.09
N ILE A 223 -2.02 11.41 15.39
CA ILE A 223 -2.86 12.49 15.93
C ILE A 223 -1.94 13.48 16.66
N PRO A 224 -1.28 14.41 15.93
CA PRO A 224 -0.31 15.32 16.53
C PRO A 224 -0.94 16.63 17.01
N ASN A 225 -2.16 16.96 16.61
CA ASN A 225 -2.83 18.21 16.97
C ASN A 225 -3.12 18.31 18.48
N GLN A 226 -3.58 17.21 19.08
CA GLN A 226 -4.21 17.25 20.40
C GLN A 226 -4.02 15.94 21.17
N THR A 227 -4.27 15.99 22.47
CA THR A 227 -4.41 14.81 23.34
C THR A 227 -5.73 14.88 24.09
N SER A 228 -6.10 13.84 24.84
CA SER A 228 -7.13 14.00 25.88
C SER A 228 -6.63 14.93 26.99
N LYS A 229 -7.55 15.66 27.64
CA LYS A 229 -7.28 16.35 28.92
C LYS A 229 -6.84 15.41 30.04
N LYS A 230 -7.08 14.09 29.90
CA LYS A 230 -6.61 13.05 30.84
C LYS A 230 -5.20 12.56 30.51
N HIS A 231 -4.56 13.09 29.47
CA HIS A 231 -3.18 12.77 29.13
C HIS A 231 -2.24 13.32 30.20
N LEU A 232 -1.19 12.55 30.55
CA LEU A 232 -0.22 12.94 31.58
C LEU A 232 0.46 14.28 31.24
N TRP A 233 0.71 14.54 29.97
CA TRP A 233 1.26 15.82 29.52
C TRP A 233 0.35 17.00 29.88
N PHE A 234 -0.97 16.87 29.71
CA PHE A 234 -1.91 17.95 30.02
C PHE A 234 -2.00 18.18 31.53
N GLU A 235 -2.08 17.11 32.32
CA GLU A 235 -2.08 17.19 33.78
C GLU A 235 -0.83 17.94 34.30
N LYS A 236 0.36 17.52 33.83
CA LYS A 236 1.63 18.19 34.18
C LYS A 236 1.69 19.62 33.67
N SER A 237 1.16 19.87 32.48
CA SER A 237 1.06 21.21 31.92
C SER A 237 0.18 22.11 32.80
N VAL A 238 -1.01 21.67 33.21
CA VAL A 238 -1.89 22.42 34.13
C VAL A 238 -1.17 22.80 35.42
N ASN A 239 -0.38 21.87 35.97
CA ASN A 239 0.42 22.10 37.18
C ASN A 239 1.74 22.86 36.94
N GLN A 240 2.04 23.24 35.70
CA GLN A 240 3.28 23.92 35.28
C GLN A 240 4.55 23.14 35.66
N GLU A 241 4.49 21.81 35.54
CA GLU A 241 5.59 20.92 35.92
C GLU A 241 6.68 20.86 34.85
N GLY A 242 7.87 21.39 35.16
CA GLY A 242 9.07 21.25 34.34
C GLY A 242 8.84 21.69 32.88
N ASP A 243 9.26 20.83 31.96
CA ASP A 243 9.18 21.09 30.51
C ASP A 243 7.75 21.01 29.95
N TYR A 244 6.82 20.37 30.67
CA TYR A 244 5.43 20.21 30.22
C TYR A 244 4.64 21.51 30.28
N LYS A 245 5.14 22.56 30.96
CA LYS A 245 4.40 23.82 31.13
C LYS A 245 3.98 24.44 29.78
N ASP A 246 4.75 24.23 28.72
CA ASP A 246 4.54 24.80 27.38
C ASP A 246 4.20 23.73 26.34
N TYR A 247 3.75 22.54 26.76
CA TYR A 247 3.37 21.45 25.83
C TYR A 247 2.04 21.72 25.11
N TYR A 248 1.19 22.60 25.66
CA TYR A 248 -0.10 22.99 25.09
C TYR A 248 -0.12 24.49 24.87
N VAL A 249 -1.03 24.95 24.01
CA VAL A 249 -1.19 26.38 23.75
C VAL A 249 -1.96 27.02 24.91
N TRP A 250 -1.26 27.86 25.69
CA TRP A 250 -1.82 28.60 26.81
C TRP A 250 -1.77 30.10 26.55
N ALA A 251 -2.80 30.79 27.04
CA ALA A 251 -2.85 32.25 27.07
C ALA A 251 -3.25 32.75 28.46
N ASP A 252 -2.51 33.74 28.95
CA ASP A 252 -2.86 34.43 30.19
C ASP A 252 -4.06 35.35 29.95
N GLY A 253 -4.91 35.51 30.96
CA GLY A 253 -6.05 36.41 30.84
C GLY A 253 -7.03 36.32 32.00
N ASP A 254 -7.98 37.27 32.03
CA ASP A 254 -9.10 37.18 32.96
C ASP A 254 -10.05 36.05 32.55
N LYS A 255 -10.64 35.37 33.54
CA LYS A 255 -11.57 34.24 33.33
C LYS A 255 -12.86 34.61 32.59
N THR A 256 -13.15 35.91 32.41
CA THR A 256 -14.39 36.39 31.80
C THR A 256 -14.26 36.71 30.31
N LYS A 257 -13.03 36.80 29.79
CA LYS A 257 -12.79 37.15 28.40
C LYS A 257 -11.71 36.24 27.81
N ALA A 258 -12.09 35.48 26.80
CA ALA A 258 -11.17 34.66 26.02
C ALA A 258 -10.05 35.53 25.40
N PRO A 259 -8.86 34.95 25.14
CA PRO A 259 -7.70 35.69 24.62
C PRO A 259 -7.96 36.42 23.30
N ASN A 260 -8.69 35.76 22.40
CA ASN A 260 -9.06 36.25 21.07
C ASN A 260 -10.44 35.69 20.66
N ASN A 261 -10.87 36.02 19.44
CA ASN A 261 -12.17 35.61 18.90
C ASN A 261 -12.20 34.22 18.23
N TRP A 262 -11.19 33.37 18.42
CA TRP A 262 -11.14 32.05 17.80
C TRP A 262 -12.28 31.15 18.27
N LYS A 263 -12.83 30.37 17.33
CA LYS A 263 -13.98 29.49 17.52
C LYS A 263 -13.61 28.04 17.22
N MET A 264 -14.32 27.11 17.84
CA MET A 264 -14.19 25.67 17.54
C MET A 264 -14.55 25.39 16.07
N VAL A 265 -14.06 24.28 15.51
CA VAL A 265 -14.24 23.95 14.08
C VAL A 265 -15.71 23.72 13.73
N ASP A 266 -16.41 22.91 14.52
CA ASP A 266 -17.81 22.52 14.27
C ASP A 266 -18.82 23.27 15.15
N SER A 267 -18.42 24.35 15.80
CA SER A 267 -19.28 25.15 16.67
C SER A 267 -18.95 26.65 16.59
N ASN A 268 -19.93 27.48 16.93
CA ASN A 268 -19.70 28.92 17.15
C ASN A 268 -19.15 29.24 18.55
N ASP A 269 -18.95 28.22 19.39
CA ASP A 269 -18.36 28.35 20.71
C ASP A 269 -16.87 28.73 20.63
N SER A 270 -16.37 29.34 21.70
CA SER A 270 -14.96 29.74 21.79
C SER A 270 -14.05 28.51 21.73
N ALA A 271 -12.92 28.64 21.02
CA ALA A 271 -11.85 27.65 21.03
C ALA A 271 -11.00 27.69 22.33
N TRP A 272 -11.39 28.49 23.31
CA TRP A 272 -10.63 28.67 24.56
C TRP A 272 -11.45 28.26 25.77
N THR A 273 -10.83 27.47 26.66
CA THR A 273 -11.40 27.14 27.97
C THR A 273 -10.46 27.59 29.07
N TYR A 274 -11.00 28.29 30.08
CA TYR A 274 -10.25 28.74 31.24
C TYR A 274 -10.06 27.61 32.24
N ASP A 275 -8.80 27.26 32.55
CA ASP A 275 -8.46 26.34 33.61
C ASP A 275 -8.22 27.09 34.93
N ALA A 276 -8.98 26.74 35.96
CA ALA A 276 -8.94 27.42 37.26
C ALA A 276 -7.67 27.11 38.07
N THR A 277 -7.04 25.96 37.84
CA THR A 277 -5.84 25.52 38.56
C THR A 277 -4.63 26.29 38.05
N ARG A 278 -4.45 26.33 36.72
CA ARG A 278 -3.40 27.07 36.04
C ARG A 278 -3.65 28.58 36.03
N LYS A 279 -4.91 29.00 36.10
CA LYS A 279 -5.37 30.39 35.94
C LYS A 279 -5.03 30.97 34.56
N GLY A 280 -5.31 30.19 33.52
CA GLY A 280 -5.07 30.57 32.13
C GLY A 280 -6.03 29.85 31.20
N TRP A 281 -6.09 30.30 29.95
CA TRP A 281 -6.89 29.71 28.90
C TRP A 281 -6.07 28.71 28.11
N TYR A 282 -6.57 27.49 27.89
CA TYR A 282 -5.99 26.55 26.93
C TYR A 282 -6.80 26.54 25.64
N LEU A 283 -6.09 26.37 24.52
CA LEU A 283 -6.70 26.21 23.20
C LEU A 283 -7.25 24.79 23.03
N HIS A 284 -8.39 24.69 22.36
CA HIS A 284 -8.94 23.45 21.84
C HIS A 284 -9.73 23.72 20.55
N GLN A 285 -9.27 23.20 19.42
CA GLN A 285 -9.97 23.47 18.15
C GLN A 285 -11.25 22.63 17.97
N PHE A 286 -11.32 21.44 18.57
CA PHE A 286 -12.40 20.48 18.31
C PHE A 286 -13.31 20.19 19.50
N SER A 287 -12.75 20.04 20.71
CA SER A 287 -13.51 19.74 21.92
C SER A 287 -12.79 20.28 23.13
N THR A 288 -13.53 20.75 24.14
CA THR A 288 -12.94 21.16 25.43
C THR A 288 -12.17 20.02 26.11
N ASP A 289 -12.46 18.76 25.75
CA ASP A 289 -11.76 17.57 26.24
C ASP A 289 -10.47 17.25 25.46
N TYR A 290 -10.22 17.93 24.34
CA TYR A 290 -9.07 17.74 23.46
C TYR A 290 -8.22 19.01 23.38
N PRO A 291 -7.42 19.33 24.41
CA PRO A 291 -6.50 20.46 24.37
C PRO A 291 -5.44 20.30 23.27
N ASP A 292 -5.20 21.38 22.53
CA ASP A 292 -4.28 21.42 21.40
C ASP A 292 -2.83 21.53 21.89
N LEU A 293 -1.97 20.68 21.32
CA LEU A 293 -0.54 20.65 21.56
C LEU A 293 0.13 21.86 20.91
N ASN A 294 1.12 22.43 21.58
CA ASN A 294 1.89 23.54 21.03
C ASN A 294 2.97 23.01 20.08
N LEU A 295 2.64 22.85 18.80
CA LEU A 295 3.58 22.36 17.78
C LEU A 295 4.66 23.39 17.38
N ASN A 296 4.58 24.64 17.87
CA ASN A 296 5.71 25.59 17.80
C ASN A 296 6.80 25.27 18.84
N ASN A 297 6.52 24.41 19.82
CA ASN A 297 7.50 24.00 20.83
C ASN A 297 8.34 22.80 20.32
N PRO A 298 9.67 22.96 20.15
CA PRO A 298 10.51 21.88 19.62
C PRO A 298 10.51 20.62 20.48
N LYS A 299 10.25 20.72 21.79
CA LYS A 299 10.14 19.54 22.67
C LYS A 299 8.91 18.69 22.34
N VAL A 300 7.79 19.34 22.01
CA VAL A 300 6.57 18.66 21.58
C VAL A 300 6.80 17.98 20.23
N VAL A 301 7.45 18.68 19.29
CA VAL A 301 7.81 18.10 18.00
C VAL A 301 8.68 16.84 18.17
N GLU A 302 9.68 16.85 19.05
CA GLU A 302 10.50 15.67 19.33
C GLU A 302 9.70 14.51 19.95
N GLU A 303 8.73 14.78 20.83
CA GLU A 303 7.84 13.74 21.38
C GLU A 303 7.00 13.07 20.28
N ILE A 304 6.48 13.85 19.32
CA ILE A 304 5.76 13.31 18.15
C ILE A 304 6.68 12.46 17.27
N LYS A 305 7.90 12.92 17.00
CA LYS A 305 8.90 12.12 16.27
C LYS A 305 9.21 10.81 17.00
N ASP A 306 9.31 10.84 18.32
CA ASP A 306 9.57 9.64 19.12
C ASP A 306 8.39 8.67 19.15
N ILE A 307 7.15 9.16 19.03
CA ILE A 307 5.96 8.32 18.78
C ILE A 307 6.09 7.62 17.42
N MET A 308 6.46 8.36 16.36
CA MET A 308 6.65 7.77 15.04
C MET A 308 7.72 6.68 15.04
N LYS A 309 8.91 6.97 15.60
CA LYS A 309 10.02 6.01 15.71
C LYS A 309 9.61 4.73 16.43
N TYR A 310 8.89 4.85 17.56
CA TYR A 310 8.42 3.72 18.36
C TYR A 310 7.58 2.71 17.54
N TRP A 311 6.72 3.22 16.66
CA TRP A 311 5.86 2.42 15.79
C TRP A 311 6.58 1.96 14.51
N PHE A 312 7.46 2.77 13.94
CA PHE A 312 8.30 2.34 12.81
C PHE A 312 9.26 1.20 13.20
N ASP A 313 9.78 1.20 14.42
CA ASP A 313 10.56 0.09 15.02
C ASP A 313 9.75 -1.21 15.12
N ALA A 314 8.43 -1.09 15.33
CA ALA A 314 7.49 -2.21 15.30
C ALA A 314 7.14 -2.67 13.87
N GLY A 315 7.50 -1.89 12.84
CA GLY A 315 7.27 -2.23 11.45
C GLY A 315 6.09 -1.49 10.79
N VAL A 316 5.44 -0.53 11.46
CA VAL A 316 4.38 0.31 10.87
C VAL A 316 4.87 0.95 9.58
N SER A 317 4.17 0.76 8.48
CA SER A 317 4.58 1.15 7.12
C SER A 317 4.24 2.59 6.76
N GLY A 318 3.55 3.31 7.64
CA GLY A 318 3.30 4.72 7.46
C GLY A 318 2.25 5.27 8.41
N PHE A 319 1.97 6.56 8.25
CA PHE A 319 0.97 7.27 9.02
C PHE A 319 0.02 8.09 8.15
N ASN A 320 -1.25 8.08 8.53
CA ASN A 320 -2.20 9.13 8.16
C ASN A 320 -2.12 10.27 9.19
N VAL A 321 -1.68 11.45 8.79
CA VAL A 321 -1.60 12.64 9.65
C VAL A 321 -3.00 13.24 9.78
N ARG A 322 -3.64 12.99 10.92
CA ARG A 322 -5.00 13.47 11.19
C ARG A 322 -5.02 14.98 11.39
N GLN A 323 -6.09 15.61 10.88
CA GLN A 323 -6.36 17.04 11.04
C GLN A 323 -5.20 17.93 10.55
N VAL A 324 -4.55 17.54 9.45
CA VAL A 324 -3.35 18.21 8.92
C VAL A 324 -3.54 19.72 8.71
N GLU A 325 -4.77 20.15 8.39
CA GLU A 325 -5.08 21.55 8.15
C GLU A 325 -5.13 22.39 9.44
N TYR A 326 -5.07 21.80 10.63
CA TYR A 326 -5.25 22.50 11.90
C TYR A 326 -4.02 22.50 12.81
N LEU A 327 -2.92 21.86 12.40
CA LEU A 327 -1.81 21.48 13.28
C LEU A 327 -1.09 22.63 13.98
N VAL A 328 -0.95 23.77 13.32
CA VAL A 328 -0.23 24.93 13.87
C VAL A 328 -1.10 26.16 13.72
N GLU A 329 -1.19 26.96 14.77
CA GLU A 329 -1.87 28.26 14.78
C GLU A 329 -0.86 29.41 14.82
N ASN A 330 -1.36 30.63 14.62
CA ASN A 330 -0.55 31.83 14.76
C ASN A 330 -0.07 32.02 16.21
N PRO A 331 1.25 31.98 16.49
CA PRO A 331 1.80 32.13 17.83
C PRO A 331 1.55 33.50 18.47
N ASP A 332 1.25 34.54 17.67
CA ASP A 332 0.92 35.88 18.16
C ASP A 332 -0.54 35.98 18.66
N LEU A 333 -1.34 34.91 18.51
CA LEU A 333 -2.73 34.80 18.96
C LEU A 333 -3.65 35.93 18.46
N THR A 334 -3.38 36.46 17.26
CA THR A 334 -4.16 37.55 16.68
C THR A 334 -5.60 37.12 16.38
N ASP A 335 -6.56 38.04 16.55
CA ASP A 335 -7.95 37.83 16.18
C ASP A 335 -8.10 37.46 14.69
N GLU A 336 -9.10 36.62 14.40
CA GLU A 336 -9.60 36.41 13.04
C GLU A 336 -10.34 37.66 12.56
N HIS A 337 -10.13 38.04 11.29
CA HIS A 337 -10.78 39.20 10.68
C HIS A 337 -12.04 38.85 9.88
N ASP A 338 -12.21 37.57 9.56
CA ASP A 338 -13.36 37.01 8.85
C ASP A 338 -13.59 35.55 9.28
N ASP A 339 -14.55 34.86 8.66
CA ASP A 339 -14.88 33.48 8.99
C ASP A 339 -13.96 32.44 8.28
N HIS A 340 -12.90 32.86 7.58
CA HIS A 340 -12.02 31.96 6.82
C HIS A 340 -10.87 31.33 7.64
N ARG A 341 -10.81 31.58 8.96
CA ARG A 341 -9.85 30.95 9.91
C ARG A 341 -8.37 31.09 9.49
N HIS A 342 -7.94 32.28 9.06
CA HIS A 342 -6.56 32.50 8.55
C HIS A 342 -5.48 32.26 9.60
N GLN A 343 -5.81 32.32 10.89
CA GLN A 343 -4.87 32.16 12.00
C GLN A 343 -4.84 30.74 12.56
N THR A 344 -5.84 29.90 12.28
CA THR A 344 -5.99 28.56 12.87
C THR A 344 -6.20 27.44 11.85
N LEU A 345 -6.27 27.75 10.55
CA LEU A 345 -6.42 26.77 9.47
C LEU A 345 -5.33 26.99 8.41
N ASN A 346 -4.66 25.91 8.02
CA ASN A 346 -3.60 25.88 7.00
C ASN A 346 -2.49 26.92 7.26
N TYR A 347 -2.17 27.19 8.54
CA TYR A 347 -1.12 28.14 8.89
C TYR A 347 0.25 27.63 8.43
N ASN A 348 1.14 28.54 8.06
CA ASN A 348 2.41 28.19 7.40
C ASN A 348 3.33 27.30 8.28
N GLY A 349 3.22 27.41 9.61
CA GLY A 349 3.98 26.56 10.54
C GLY A 349 3.71 25.06 10.34
N THR A 350 2.51 24.68 9.88
CA THR A 350 2.16 23.30 9.52
C THR A 350 3.13 22.71 8.51
N LEU A 351 3.52 23.49 7.49
CA LEU A 351 4.42 23.01 6.44
C LEU A 351 5.81 22.67 6.99
N THR A 352 6.33 23.49 7.91
CA THR A 352 7.61 23.22 8.58
C THR A 352 7.53 21.99 9.48
N PHE A 353 6.42 21.82 10.20
CA PHE A 353 6.19 20.62 11.01
C PHE A 353 6.17 19.34 10.15
N LEU A 354 5.52 19.38 8.99
CA LEU A 354 5.46 18.24 8.07
C LEU A 354 6.82 17.86 7.47
N GLU A 355 7.71 18.83 7.21
CA GLU A 355 9.09 18.56 6.78
C GLU A 355 9.85 17.77 7.85
N GLU A 356 9.67 18.11 9.13
CA GLU A 356 10.29 17.41 10.25
C GLU A 356 9.76 15.97 10.39
N LEU A 357 8.47 15.73 10.13
CA LEU A 357 7.92 14.37 10.11
C LEU A 357 8.44 13.58 8.91
N ARG A 358 8.53 14.21 7.73
CA ARG A 358 9.02 13.56 6.51
C ARG A 358 10.43 13.03 6.69
N LYS A 359 11.34 13.78 7.30
CA LYS A 359 12.70 13.32 7.62
C LYS A 359 12.70 12.02 8.43
N VAL A 360 11.83 11.90 9.44
CA VAL A 360 11.73 10.67 10.25
C VAL A 360 11.24 9.48 9.41
N ALA A 361 10.31 9.70 8.49
CA ALA A 361 9.85 8.64 7.59
C ALA A 361 10.95 8.19 6.61
N GLU A 362 11.71 9.13 6.05
CA GLU A 362 12.83 8.85 5.13
C GLU A 362 13.98 8.11 5.84
N ASP A 363 14.32 8.48 7.07
CA ASP A 363 15.33 7.80 7.88
C ASP A 363 15.01 6.30 8.09
N TYR A 364 13.74 5.92 8.01
CA TYR A 364 13.25 4.54 8.12
C TYR A 364 12.94 3.86 6.78
N SER A 365 13.10 4.57 5.65
CA SER A 365 12.90 4.07 4.28
C SER A 365 14.23 3.55 3.70
N ASP A 366 14.78 2.53 4.34
CA ASP A 366 16.15 2.05 4.09
C ASP A 366 16.31 1.20 2.82
N LYS A 367 15.22 0.62 2.30
CA LYS A 367 15.24 -0.35 1.20
C LYS A 367 14.00 -0.23 0.29
N PRO A 368 14.12 -0.57 -1.00
CA PRO A 368 12.97 -0.69 -1.90
C PRO A 368 11.90 -1.66 -1.37
N GLY A 369 10.63 -1.28 -1.51
CA GLY A 369 9.45 -2.02 -1.04
C GLY A 369 9.23 -1.95 0.47
N ARG A 370 10.04 -1.16 1.18
CA ARG A 370 10.04 -0.98 2.63
C ARG A 370 9.88 0.49 3.05
N GLU A 371 9.48 1.35 2.13
CA GLU A 371 9.25 2.77 2.33
C GLU A 371 8.25 3.02 3.48
N ARG A 372 8.48 4.10 4.23
CA ARG A 372 7.55 4.63 5.23
C ARG A 372 6.79 5.80 4.65
N VAL A 373 5.48 5.65 4.50
CA VAL A 373 4.65 6.68 3.89
C VAL A 373 4.07 7.62 4.94
N LEU A 374 3.96 8.89 4.59
CA LEU A 374 3.14 9.88 5.29
C LEU A 374 2.11 10.38 4.33
N TYR A 375 0.85 10.39 4.75
CA TYR A 375 -0.21 11.00 3.98
C TYR A 375 -1.19 11.73 4.86
N ALA A 376 -2.02 12.56 4.24
CA ALA A 376 -3.11 13.22 4.93
C ALA A 376 -4.30 13.42 3.99
N THR A 377 -5.49 13.29 4.56
CA THR A 377 -6.73 13.74 3.95
C THR A 377 -6.88 15.24 4.12
N VAL A 378 -7.26 15.95 3.06
CA VAL A 378 -7.52 17.39 3.08
C VAL A 378 -8.93 17.69 2.58
N HIS A 379 -9.66 18.52 3.31
CA HIS A 379 -11.08 18.83 3.05
C HIS A 379 -11.28 20.27 2.59
N HIS A 380 -10.46 21.20 3.07
CA HIS A 380 -10.65 22.64 2.83
C HIS A 380 -9.53 23.27 1.97
N ALA A 381 -8.48 22.52 1.66
CA ALA A 381 -7.34 23.00 0.91
C ALA A 381 -7.66 23.30 -0.56
N ASN A 382 -7.22 24.47 -1.04
CA ASN A 382 -7.21 24.80 -2.47
C ASN A 382 -6.02 24.14 -3.20
N GLY A 383 -5.94 24.28 -4.53
CA GLY A 383 -4.89 23.63 -5.33
C GLY A 383 -3.47 24.04 -4.96
N ALA A 384 -3.24 25.31 -4.57
CA ALA A 384 -1.93 25.77 -4.13
C ALA A 384 -1.56 25.20 -2.75
N GLN A 385 -2.52 25.11 -1.84
CA GLN A 385 -2.34 24.48 -0.52
C GLN A 385 -2.06 22.98 -0.65
N ILE A 386 -2.81 22.27 -1.50
CA ILE A 386 -2.55 20.86 -1.85
C ILE A 386 -1.11 20.69 -2.35
N LYS A 387 -0.67 21.55 -3.28
CA LYS A 387 0.72 21.52 -3.78
C LYS A 387 1.75 21.75 -2.67
N SER A 388 1.48 22.68 -1.76
CA SER A 388 2.37 22.95 -0.64
C SER A 388 2.50 21.76 0.32
N TYR A 389 1.51 20.87 0.39
CA TYR A 389 1.56 19.70 1.26
C TYR A 389 2.50 18.59 0.79
N TRP A 390 2.78 18.47 -0.52
CA TRP A 390 3.85 17.58 -1.01
C TRP A 390 5.23 18.15 -0.74
N GLY A 391 5.38 19.47 -0.95
CA GLY A 391 6.69 20.10 -1.02
C GLY A 391 7.34 19.95 -2.40
N THR A 392 8.61 20.33 -2.45
CA THR A 392 9.49 20.28 -3.62
C THR A 392 10.84 19.73 -3.17
N GLU A 393 11.75 19.47 -4.11
CA GLU A 393 13.11 19.03 -3.81
C GLU A 393 13.77 19.95 -2.75
N GLY A 394 14.22 19.36 -1.64
CA GLY A 394 14.83 20.05 -0.51
C GLY A 394 13.87 20.57 0.58
N ASN A 395 12.56 20.44 0.39
CA ASN A 395 11.54 20.69 1.42
C ASN A 395 10.36 19.72 1.33
N GLU A 396 10.67 18.43 1.11
CA GLU A 396 9.71 17.35 0.97
C GLU A 396 8.87 17.19 2.26
N ARG A 397 7.57 16.95 2.08
CA ARG A 397 6.58 16.84 3.15
C ARG A 397 5.81 15.52 3.00
N LEU A 398 4.52 15.56 2.67
CA LEU A 398 3.71 14.34 2.55
C LEU A 398 4.11 13.57 1.29
N HIS A 399 4.08 12.24 1.41
CA HIS A 399 4.27 11.35 0.25
C HIS A 399 3.00 11.29 -0.57
N ILE A 400 1.84 11.32 0.09
CA ILE A 400 0.53 11.29 -0.54
C ILE A 400 -0.32 12.40 0.07
N VAL A 401 -0.95 13.20 -0.79
CA VAL A 401 -2.00 14.15 -0.36
C VAL A 401 -3.31 13.64 -0.93
N ALA A 402 -4.32 13.49 -0.07
CA ALA A 402 -5.61 12.94 -0.44
C ALA A 402 -6.71 14.01 -0.32
N PRO A 403 -6.96 14.82 -1.35
CA PRO A 403 -8.13 15.68 -1.38
C PRO A 403 -9.40 14.83 -1.29
N TYR A 404 -10.27 15.15 -0.34
CA TYR A 404 -11.50 14.41 -0.14
C TYR A 404 -12.47 14.62 -1.31
N MET A 405 -12.76 13.54 -2.06
CA MET A 405 -13.60 13.56 -3.27
C MET A 405 -15.08 13.31 -2.94
N GLY A 406 -15.61 14.01 -1.95
CA GLY A 406 -16.99 13.82 -1.46
C GLY A 406 -18.07 14.04 -2.52
N GLN A 407 -17.79 14.87 -3.52
CA GLN A 407 -18.71 15.23 -4.60
C GLN A 407 -19.02 14.05 -5.52
N LEU A 408 -18.21 12.97 -5.52
CA LEU A 408 -18.58 11.72 -6.22
C LEU A 408 -19.83 11.07 -5.64
N GLY A 409 -20.20 11.42 -4.40
CA GLY A 409 -21.46 11.03 -3.78
C GLY A 409 -22.63 11.98 -4.06
N ASP A 410 -22.46 13.02 -4.87
CA ASP A 410 -23.45 14.05 -5.17
C ASP A 410 -24.00 13.89 -6.59
N SER A 411 -25.33 13.90 -6.76
CA SER A 411 -25.98 13.85 -8.07
C SER A 411 -25.84 15.14 -8.86
N ALA A 412 -25.49 16.26 -8.21
CA ALA A 412 -25.18 17.51 -8.88
C ALA A 412 -23.78 17.51 -9.54
N CYS A 413 -22.89 16.58 -9.18
CA CYS A 413 -21.57 16.47 -9.77
C CYS A 413 -21.60 15.50 -10.96
N ASP A 414 -21.74 16.07 -12.16
CA ASP A 414 -21.73 15.36 -13.43
C ASP A 414 -20.30 15.10 -13.95
N ALA A 415 -20.16 14.62 -15.19
CA ALA A 415 -18.85 14.32 -15.77
C ALA A 415 -17.95 15.55 -15.89
N LYS A 416 -18.50 16.74 -16.11
CA LYS A 416 -17.72 17.98 -16.17
C LYS A 416 -17.21 18.37 -14.79
N CYS A 417 -18.07 18.29 -13.77
CA CYS A 417 -17.67 18.51 -12.39
C CYS A 417 -16.51 17.58 -11.97
N VAL A 418 -16.61 16.28 -12.27
CA VAL A 418 -15.53 15.32 -11.98
C VAL A 418 -14.27 15.65 -12.76
N LYS A 419 -14.39 15.97 -14.06
CA LYS A 419 -13.24 16.35 -14.89
C LYS A 419 -12.50 17.56 -14.28
N GLU A 420 -13.21 18.62 -13.93
CA GLU A 420 -12.61 19.82 -13.33
C GLU A 420 -11.94 19.52 -11.97
N MET A 421 -12.57 18.67 -11.16
CA MET A 421 -12.00 18.22 -9.88
C MET A 421 -10.68 17.45 -10.09
N VAL A 422 -10.68 16.51 -11.04
CA VAL A 422 -9.52 15.69 -11.36
C VAL A 422 -8.41 16.55 -11.96
N GLU A 423 -8.70 17.40 -12.95
CA GLU A 423 -7.71 18.28 -13.59
C GLU A 423 -7.11 19.35 -12.66
N LYS A 424 -7.87 19.78 -11.63
CA LYS A 424 -7.34 20.69 -10.60
C LYS A 424 -6.17 20.07 -9.82
N VAL A 425 -6.14 18.75 -9.75
CA VAL A 425 -5.28 17.98 -8.86
C VAL A 425 -4.26 17.15 -9.65
N ILE A 426 -4.66 16.62 -10.80
CA ILE A 426 -3.86 15.87 -11.78
C ILE A 426 -3.63 16.80 -12.96
N SER A 427 -2.49 17.49 -12.98
CA SER A 427 -2.07 18.28 -14.14
C SER A 427 -1.14 17.45 -15.04
N GLU A 428 -1.06 17.76 -16.34
CA GLU A 428 -0.06 17.15 -17.22
C GLU A 428 1.39 17.37 -16.73
N GLU A 429 1.58 18.38 -15.86
CA GLU A 429 2.84 18.77 -15.24
C GLU A 429 3.02 18.26 -13.80
N THR A 430 2.20 17.32 -13.31
CA THR A 430 2.44 16.77 -11.96
C THR A 430 3.80 16.06 -11.98
N GLU A 431 4.78 16.64 -11.28
CA GLU A 431 6.14 16.11 -11.17
C GLU A 431 6.09 14.72 -10.52
N GLU A 432 7.05 13.84 -10.84
CA GLU A 432 7.07 12.44 -10.38
C GLU A 432 6.99 12.27 -8.84
N GLU A 433 7.26 13.33 -8.07
CA GLU A 433 7.23 13.34 -6.60
C GLU A 433 5.85 13.68 -5.98
N GLN A 434 4.90 14.20 -6.75
CA GLN A 434 3.58 14.61 -6.26
C GLN A 434 2.55 13.48 -6.46
N TRP A 435 2.38 12.64 -5.43
CA TRP A 435 1.48 11.49 -5.50
C TRP A 435 0.13 11.73 -4.81
N LEU A 436 -0.95 11.31 -5.45
CA LEU A 436 -2.32 11.56 -4.98
C LEU A 436 -2.92 10.41 -4.22
N GLY A 437 -3.77 10.72 -3.24
CA GLY A 437 -4.68 9.77 -2.63
C GLY A 437 -6.10 9.99 -3.15
N LEU A 438 -6.80 8.91 -3.50
CA LEU A 438 -8.18 8.95 -3.99
C LEU A 438 -9.11 8.43 -2.90
N GLN A 439 -9.73 9.37 -2.16
CA GLN A 439 -10.55 9.08 -1.00
C GLN A 439 -11.96 9.64 -1.15
N VAL A 440 -12.97 8.79 -1.00
CA VAL A 440 -14.39 9.13 -1.19
C VAL A 440 -15.24 9.01 0.07
N GLY A 441 -14.69 8.34 1.09
CA GLY A 441 -15.29 8.06 2.38
C GLY A 441 -14.21 7.89 3.46
N ASP A 442 -14.61 8.11 4.71
CA ASP A 442 -13.81 7.91 5.92
C ASP A 442 -14.71 7.83 7.16
N GLN A 443 -14.09 7.77 8.34
CA GLN A 443 -14.75 7.70 9.65
C GLN A 443 -15.38 9.00 10.14
N ASP A 444 -15.05 10.13 9.52
CA ASP A 444 -15.46 11.48 9.91
C ASP A 444 -16.62 11.99 9.02
N MET A 445 -16.83 11.36 7.87
CA MET A 445 -17.82 11.75 6.86
C MET A 445 -18.95 10.73 6.66
N SER A 446 -20.13 11.23 6.28
CA SER A 446 -21.27 10.37 5.86
C SER A 446 -20.85 9.40 4.77
N ARG A 447 -21.19 8.12 4.86
CA ARG A 447 -20.80 7.12 3.85
C ARG A 447 -21.28 7.51 2.45
N ILE A 448 -20.44 7.28 1.44
CA ILE A 448 -20.77 7.63 0.05
C ILE A 448 -22.09 6.99 -0.40
N THR A 449 -22.31 5.72 -0.06
CA THR A 449 -23.53 4.99 -0.40
C THR A 449 -24.78 5.63 0.21
N SER A 450 -24.69 6.16 1.44
CA SER A 450 -25.82 6.88 2.04
C SER A 450 -26.16 8.15 1.26
N ARG A 451 -25.15 8.94 0.87
CA ARG A 451 -25.36 10.16 0.07
C ARG A 451 -25.97 9.82 -1.29
N LEU A 452 -25.48 8.76 -1.94
CA LEU A 452 -26.00 8.29 -3.23
C LEU A 452 -27.44 7.77 -3.12
N ALA A 453 -27.74 6.93 -2.13
CA ALA A 453 -29.06 6.33 -1.92
C ALA A 453 -30.13 7.34 -1.47
N GLU A 454 -29.73 8.39 -0.74
CA GLU A 454 -30.65 9.49 -0.38
C GLU A 454 -31.14 10.24 -1.63
N GLN A 455 -30.28 10.38 -2.64
CA GLN A 455 -30.59 11.11 -3.87
C GLN A 455 -31.17 10.23 -4.97
N ASP A 456 -30.69 8.99 -5.11
CA ASP A 456 -31.17 7.99 -6.07
C ASP A 456 -31.24 6.59 -5.42
N PRO A 457 -32.33 6.26 -4.71
CA PRO A 457 -32.48 4.99 -4.00
C PRO A 457 -32.59 3.78 -4.92
N VAL A 458 -32.80 3.98 -6.23
CA VAL A 458 -32.92 2.88 -7.20
C VAL A 458 -31.57 2.53 -7.79
N ASN A 459 -30.76 3.53 -8.17
CA ASN A 459 -29.51 3.30 -8.91
C ASN A 459 -28.23 3.54 -8.08
N TYR A 460 -28.31 3.74 -6.77
CA TYR A 460 -27.13 4.00 -5.94
C TYR A 460 -26.02 2.94 -6.09
N GLY A 461 -26.35 1.67 -6.27
CA GLY A 461 -25.37 0.60 -6.52
C GLY A 461 -24.58 0.81 -7.83
N HIS A 462 -25.25 1.24 -8.91
CA HIS A 462 -24.56 1.58 -10.17
C HIS A 462 -23.69 2.83 -10.02
N ARG A 463 -24.19 3.84 -9.30
CA ARG A 463 -23.43 5.07 -9.02
C ARG A 463 -22.22 4.79 -8.13
N LEU A 464 -22.31 3.83 -7.22
CA LEU A 464 -21.19 3.36 -6.42
C LEU A 464 -20.13 2.69 -7.30
N VAL A 465 -20.53 1.90 -8.31
CA VAL A 465 -19.59 1.36 -9.31
C VAL A 465 -18.93 2.47 -10.14
N ASN A 466 -19.63 3.56 -10.46
CA ASN A 466 -18.98 4.74 -11.08
C ASN A 466 -17.90 5.31 -10.15
N ALA A 467 -18.21 5.51 -8.86
CA ALA A 467 -17.24 6.01 -7.89
C ALA A 467 -16.02 5.09 -7.75
N HIS A 468 -16.22 3.77 -7.70
CA HIS A 468 -15.13 2.78 -7.65
C HIS A 468 -14.28 2.77 -8.92
N ALA A 469 -14.89 2.90 -10.10
CA ALA A 469 -14.15 3.00 -11.36
C ALA A 469 -13.23 4.22 -11.35
N LEU A 470 -13.71 5.36 -10.88
CA LEU A 470 -12.90 6.58 -10.76
C LEU A 470 -11.81 6.40 -9.69
N GLN A 471 -12.18 5.89 -8.51
CA GLN A 471 -11.26 5.74 -7.39
C GLN A 471 -10.12 4.76 -7.69
N LEU A 472 -10.38 3.68 -8.42
CA LEU A 472 -9.40 2.61 -8.68
C LEU A 472 -8.59 2.84 -9.95
N LEU A 473 -9.16 3.48 -10.98
CA LEU A 473 -8.53 3.56 -12.31
C LEU A 473 -7.94 4.95 -12.64
N LEU A 474 -8.23 6.00 -11.86
CA LEU A 474 -7.50 7.26 -11.93
C LEU A 474 -6.08 7.12 -11.34
N PRO A 475 -5.13 8.02 -11.68
CA PRO A 475 -3.78 7.98 -11.12
C PRO A 475 -3.78 8.37 -9.63
N GLY A 476 -2.85 7.78 -8.87
CA GLY A 476 -2.77 7.93 -7.41
C GLY A 476 -3.09 6.63 -6.67
N THR A 477 -3.13 6.69 -5.34
CA THR A 477 -3.38 5.58 -4.41
C THR A 477 -4.84 5.57 -3.95
N PRO A 478 -5.63 4.52 -4.25
CA PRO A 478 -6.98 4.38 -3.74
C PRO A 478 -6.97 4.20 -2.22
N LEU A 479 -7.71 5.04 -1.50
CA LEU A 479 -7.92 4.96 -0.05
C LEU A 479 -9.38 4.55 0.21
N VAL A 480 -9.60 3.26 0.45
CA VAL A 480 -10.93 2.64 0.52
C VAL A 480 -11.35 2.47 1.97
N TYR A 481 -12.51 3.03 2.35
CA TYR A 481 -13.05 2.90 3.70
C TYR A 481 -13.88 1.63 3.86
N TYR A 482 -13.75 0.92 4.97
CA TYR A 482 -14.42 -0.37 5.16
C TYR A 482 -15.93 -0.27 4.94
N GLY A 483 -16.47 -1.20 4.17
CA GLY A 483 -17.86 -1.24 3.77
C GLY A 483 -18.18 -0.51 2.48
N ASP A 484 -17.35 0.41 2.00
CA ASP A 484 -17.61 1.13 0.74
C ASP A 484 -17.51 0.19 -0.48
N GLU A 485 -16.72 -0.88 -0.39
CA GLU A 485 -16.55 -1.91 -1.43
C GLU A 485 -17.86 -2.61 -1.81
N PHE A 486 -18.78 -2.81 -0.86
CA PHE A 486 -20.09 -3.45 -1.12
C PHE A 486 -21.27 -2.49 -0.96
N GLY A 487 -21.02 -1.26 -0.49
CA GLY A 487 -22.03 -0.23 -0.36
C GLY A 487 -22.69 -0.13 1.01
N GLN A 488 -21.93 -0.28 2.10
CA GLN A 488 -22.43 -0.02 3.45
C GLN A 488 -22.98 1.42 3.55
N ARG A 489 -24.17 1.54 4.14
CA ARG A 489 -24.79 2.83 4.49
C ARG A 489 -24.53 3.17 5.96
N ASN A 490 -24.72 4.44 6.30
CA ASN A 490 -24.66 4.93 7.67
C ASN A 490 -25.47 4.04 8.61
N GLY A 491 -24.93 3.88 9.82
CA GLY A 491 -25.67 3.35 10.97
C GLY A 491 -26.78 4.29 11.43
N ASN A 492 -27.47 3.86 12.46
CA ASN A 492 -28.31 4.74 13.26
C ASN A 492 -27.48 5.58 14.25
N GLY A 493 -28.09 6.64 14.79
CA GLY A 493 -27.49 7.48 15.83
C GLY A 493 -26.91 8.80 15.30
N THR A 494 -26.00 9.39 16.07
CA THR A 494 -25.41 10.70 15.78
C THR A 494 -24.07 10.59 15.05
N ALA A 495 -23.71 11.63 14.30
CA ALA A 495 -22.37 11.75 13.76
C ALA A 495 -21.35 12.04 14.89
N PRO A 496 -20.08 11.62 14.74
CA PRO A 496 -19.56 10.77 13.67
C PRO A 496 -19.89 9.28 13.87
N GLY A 497 -20.46 8.90 15.02
CA GLY A 497 -20.84 7.52 15.38
C GLY A 497 -21.44 6.69 14.24
N LYS A 498 -22.48 7.23 13.61
CA LYS A 498 -23.18 6.56 12.51
C LYS A 498 -22.32 6.28 11.26
N PHE A 499 -21.16 6.92 11.11
CA PHE A 499 -20.25 6.72 9.97
C PHE A 499 -19.33 5.52 10.17
N HIS A 500 -19.04 5.16 11.43
CA HIS A 500 -18.26 3.98 11.79
C HIS A 500 -19.11 2.88 12.44
N SER A 501 -20.33 2.66 11.96
CA SER A 501 -21.18 1.54 12.39
C SER A 501 -20.54 0.17 12.09
N PRO A 502 -20.89 -0.91 12.80
CA PRO A 502 -20.22 -2.20 12.62
C PRO A 502 -20.25 -2.70 11.18
N MET A 503 -19.16 -3.34 10.75
CA MET A 503 -18.99 -3.94 9.42
C MET A 503 -20.05 -5.02 9.16
N GLN A 504 -20.58 -5.05 7.94
CA GLN A 504 -21.71 -5.91 7.58
C GLN A 504 -21.21 -7.11 6.76
N TRP A 505 -20.95 -8.22 7.44
CA TRP A 505 -20.35 -9.42 6.84
C TRP A 505 -21.38 -10.29 6.12
N ASP A 506 -22.56 -10.47 6.72
CA ASP A 506 -23.64 -11.30 6.17
C ASP A 506 -25.03 -10.80 6.62
N ASN A 507 -26.08 -11.55 6.29
CA ASN A 507 -27.46 -11.23 6.65
C ASN A 507 -27.93 -11.86 7.98
N SER A 508 -27.01 -12.43 8.78
CA SER A 508 -27.34 -12.91 10.12
C SER A 508 -27.54 -11.75 11.10
N GLU A 509 -28.07 -12.04 12.28
CA GLU A 509 -28.23 -11.05 13.34
C GLU A 509 -26.90 -10.31 13.62
N ASN A 510 -26.95 -8.98 13.79
CA ASN A 510 -25.78 -8.12 13.90
C ASN A 510 -24.84 -8.18 12.67
N ALA A 511 -25.35 -8.58 11.51
CA ALA A 511 -24.60 -8.69 10.25
C ALA A 511 -23.32 -9.54 10.33
N GLY A 512 -23.29 -10.54 11.22
CA GLY A 512 -22.09 -11.35 11.49
C GLY A 512 -20.94 -10.59 12.18
N PHE A 513 -21.12 -9.31 12.54
CA PHE A 513 -20.12 -8.52 13.27
C PHE A 513 -19.83 -9.09 14.66
N THR A 514 -20.89 -9.34 15.43
CA THR A 514 -20.86 -10.00 16.74
C THR A 514 -21.89 -11.12 16.78
N LYS A 515 -21.81 -11.97 17.79
CA LYS A 515 -22.73 -13.09 17.96
C LYS A 515 -24.16 -12.63 18.26
N LYS A 516 -25.10 -13.48 17.86
CA LYS A 516 -26.52 -13.37 18.22
C LYS A 516 -26.74 -13.15 19.72
N GLY A 517 -27.59 -12.18 20.06
CA GLY A 517 -27.94 -11.82 21.44
C GLY A 517 -26.96 -10.87 22.14
N VAL A 518 -25.86 -10.47 21.49
CA VAL A 518 -24.95 -9.42 21.97
C VAL A 518 -25.34 -8.10 21.31
N ASN A 519 -25.39 -7.02 22.08
CA ASN A 519 -25.63 -5.69 21.55
C ASN A 519 -24.30 -5.06 21.15
N PRO A 520 -24.11 -4.70 19.87
CA PRO A 520 -22.96 -3.92 19.44
C PRO A 520 -22.87 -2.59 20.21
N TYR A 521 -21.65 -2.10 20.43
CA TYR A 521 -21.42 -0.85 21.14
C TYR A 521 -22.02 0.38 20.42
N ILE A 522 -22.26 0.24 19.11
CA ILE A 522 -22.96 1.22 18.28
C ILE A 522 -23.88 0.53 17.28
N GLU A 523 -25.01 1.15 16.98
CA GLU A 523 -26.04 0.56 16.13
C GLU A 523 -25.56 0.34 14.67
N LEU A 524 -26.00 -0.78 14.07
CA LEU A 524 -25.77 -1.08 12.66
C LEU A 524 -26.59 -0.16 11.73
N SER A 525 -26.31 -0.25 10.43
CA SER A 525 -27.23 0.27 9.43
C SER A 525 -28.54 -0.51 9.48
N PRO A 526 -29.72 0.12 9.31
CA PRO A 526 -30.99 -0.58 9.19
C PRO A 526 -31.10 -1.44 7.92
N THR A 527 -30.05 -1.50 7.10
CA THR A 527 -30.04 -2.10 5.77
C THR A 527 -29.01 -3.21 5.62
N TYR A 528 -28.43 -3.67 6.73
CA TYR A 528 -27.39 -4.69 6.74
C TYR A 528 -27.82 -6.02 6.10
N GLU A 529 -29.11 -6.34 6.09
CA GLU A 529 -29.61 -7.58 5.48
C GLU A 529 -29.43 -7.61 3.96
N THR A 530 -29.39 -6.43 3.31
CA THR A 530 -29.20 -6.29 1.85
C THR A 530 -27.81 -5.76 1.48
N ASP A 531 -27.27 -4.87 2.29
CA ASP A 531 -26.04 -4.14 1.98
C ASP A 531 -24.86 -4.75 2.77
N ASN A 532 -24.52 -6.01 2.53
CA ASN A 532 -23.44 -6.71 3.23
C ASN A 532 -22.46 -7.38 2.26
N ALA A 533 -21.27 -7.71 2.74
CA ALA A 533 -20.22 -8.36 1.95
C ALA A 533 -20.61 -9.74 1.40
N GLY A 534 -21.45 -10.50 2.11
CA GLY A 534 -21.81 -11.87 1.75
C GLY A 534 -22.87 -12.00 0.66
N VAL A 535 -23.83 -11.08 0.59
CA VAL A 535 -24.92 -11.09 -0.40
C VAL A 535 -24.79 -9.94 -1.38
N GLY A 536 -24.62 -8.72 -0.87
CA GLY A 536 -24.54 -7.48 -1.64
C GLY A 536 -25.81 -7.13 -2.43
N GLN A 537 -25.89 -5.87 -2.87
CA GLN A 537 -26.92 -5.46 -3.82
C GLN A 537 -26.55 -5.96 -5.22
N VAL A 538 -27.40 -6.80 -5.81
CA VAL A 538 -27.29 -7.18 -7.23
C VAL A 538 -27.70 -5.99 -8.10
N ILE A 539 -26.79 -5.53 -8.97
CA ILE A 539 -27.01 -4.41 -9.89
C ILE A 539 -27.26 -4.88 -11.32
N PHE A 540 -26.68 -6.01 -11.73
CA PHE A 540 -26.93 -6.61 -13.04
C PHE A 540 -26.60 -8.10 -13.02
N LYS A 541 -27.60 -8.97 -13.19
CA LYS A 541 -27.44 -10.44 -13.13
C LYS A 541 -26.76 -10.92 -11.83
N ASP A 542 -25.46 -11.20 -11.86
CA ASP A 542 -24.61 -11.59 -10.73
C ASP A 542 -23.62 -10.48 -10.29
N MET A 543 -23.55 -9.38 -11.04
CA MET A 543 -22.75 -8.21 -10.71
C MET A 543 -23.32 -7.50 -9.47
N THR A 544 -22.46 -7.29 -8.47
CA THR A 544 -22.68 -6.44 -7.30
C THR A 544 -21.60 -5.35 -7.25
N PRO A 545 -21.76 -4.28 -6.45
CA PRO A 545 -20.68 -3.32 -6.23
C PRO A 545 -19.37 -3.99 -5.76
N PHE A 546 -19.49 -5.06 -4.96
CA PHE A 546 -18.33 -5.82 -4.47
C PHE A 546 -17.61 -6.55 -5.60
N VAL A 547 -18.35 -7.26 -6.47
CA VAL A 547 -17.76 -7.94 -7.64
C VAL A 547 -17.11 -6.94 -8.59
N ALA A 548 -17.75 -5.79 -8.81
CA ALA A 548 -17.18 -4.71 -9.61
C ALA A 548 -15.88 -4.17 -8.98
N TYR A 549 -15.87 -3.91 -7.67
CA TYR A 549 -14.67 -3.48 -6.94
C TYR A 549 -13.51 -4.48 -7.08
N GLN A 550 -13.78 -5.78 -6.93
CA GLN A 550 -12.76 -6.84 -7.09
C GLN A 550 -12.18 -6.89 -8.51
N THR A 551 -13.03 -6.71 -9.51
CA THR A 551 -12.64 -6.73 -10.93
C THR A 551 -11.81 -5.51 -11.29
N LEU A 552 -12.26 -4.32 -10.87
CA LEU A 552 -11.53 -3.05 -11.08
C LEU A 552 -10.19 -3.04 -10.33
N THR A 553 -10.12 -3.63 -9.14
CA THR A 553 -8.86 -3.79 -8.38
C THR A 553 -7.88 -4.70 -9.11
N GLU A 554 -8.36 -5.76 -9.77
CA GLU A 554 -7.48 -6.60 -10.60
C GLU A 554 -6.97 -5.84 -11.82
N LEU A 555 -7.85 -5.10 -12.52
CA LEU A 555 -7.46 -4.28 -13.67
C LEU A 555 -6.41 -3.24 -13.31
N ARG A 556 -6.52 -2.63 -12.12
CA ARG A 556 -5.55 -1.64 -11.63
C ARG A 556 -4.11 -2.17 -11.56
N LYS A 557 -3.90 -3.49 -11.47
CA LYS A 557 -2.56 -4.08 -11.44
C LYS A 557 -1.82 -3.98 -12.77
N GLU A 558 -2.52 -3.68 -13.87
CA GLU A 558 -1.89 -3.42 -15.16
C GLU A 558 -1.03 -2.14 -15.10
N GLU A 559 0.12 -2.16 -15.76
CA GLU A 559 1.15 -1.12 -15.64
C GLU A 559 0.65 0.29 -15.99
N SER A 560 -0.19 0.39 -17.03
CA SER A 560 -0.80 1.66 -17.42
C SER A 560 -1.68 2.27 -16.33
N PHE A 561 -2.35 1.47 -15.50
CA PHE A 561 -3.13 1.99 -14.37
C PHE A 561 -2.25 2.36 -13.16
N GLN A 562 -1.07 1.75 -13.01
CA GLN A 562 -0.14 2.06 -11.91
C GLN A 562 0.63 3.35 -12.13
N PHE A 563 1.16 3.58 -13.34
CA PHE A 563 2.05 4.72 -13.62
C PHE A 563 1.85 5.34 -15.01
N GLY A 564 0.86 4.89 -15.76
CA GLY A 564 0.54 5.48 -17.06
C GLY A 564 -0.02 6.89 -16.91
N LYS A 565 0.29 7.72 -17.92
CA LYS A 565 -0.25 9.06 -18.10
C LYS A 565 -1.76 9.02 -18.28
N THR A 566 -2.43 10.10 -17.88
CA THR A 566 -3.89 10.21 -17.92
C THR A 566 -4.32 11.37 -18.80
N LYS A 567 -5.34 11.16 -19.62
CA LYS A 567 -6.01 12.20 -20.40
C LYS A 567 -7.51 12.12 -20.17
N LEU A 568 -8.20 13.25 -19.98
CA LEU A 568 -9.63 13.30 -19.65
C LEU A 568 -10.46 14.03 -20.71
N CYS A 569 -11.61 13.44 -21.04
CA CYS A 569 -12.59 13.96 -21.97
C CYS A 569 -14.01 13.75 -21.45
N THR A 570 -14.96 14.47 -22.04
CA THR A 570 -16.38 14.28 -21.75
C THR A 570 -17.18 14.16 -23.05
N VAL A 571 -18.26 13.38 -23.01
CA VAL A 571 -19.33 13.42 -24.03
C VAL A 571 -20.55 14.07 -23.40
N GLY A 572 -20.89 15.26 -23.89
CA GLY A 572 -21.89 16.11 -23.26
C GLY A 572 -21.51 16.44 -21.81
N ASP A 573 -22.52 16.41 -20.93
CA ASP A 573 -22.37 16.71 -19.51
C ASP A 573 -22.22 15.43 -18.65
N ASN A 574 -22.56 14.25 -19.20
CA ASN A 574 -22.83 13.05 -18.40
C ASN A 574 -21.80 11.93 -18.54
N VAL A 575 -21.07 11.83 -19.65
CA VAL A 575 -20.09 10.75 -19.83
C VAL A 575 -18.70 11.30 -19.62
N LEU A 576 -18.00 10.79 -18.60
CA LEU A 576 -16.58 11.01 -18.42
C LEU A 576 -15.82 9.89 -19.12
N MET A 577 -14.82 10.23 -19.91
CA MET A 577 -13.90 9.28 -20.51
C MET A 577 -12.49 9.65 -20.11
N PHE A 578 -11.69 8.68 -19.69
CA PHE A 578 -10.28 8.92 -19.47
C PHE A 578 -9.44 7.75 -19.94
N SER A 579 -8.22 8.07 -20.34
CA SER A 579 -7.26 7.08 -20.75
C SER A 579 -6.14 6.89 -19.76
N ARG A 580 -5.53 5.70 -19.78
CA ARG A 580 -4.32 5.36 -19.02
C ARG A 580 -3.31 4.72 -19.95
N HIS A 581 -2.15 5.35 -20.09
CA HIS A 581 -1.12 4.96 -21.06
C HIS A 581 0.28 4.94 -20.47
N ALA A 582 0.93 3.78 -20.48
CA ALA A 582 2.36 3.65 -20.31
C ALA A 582 3.00 3.11 -21.60
N ASP A 583 4.11 3.70 -22.02
CA ASP A 583 4.77 3.35 -23.28
C ASP A 583 5.14 1.85 -23.32
N ARG A 584 4.75 1.17 -24.40
CA ARG A 584 4.97 -0.27 -24.63
C ARG A 584 4.24 -1.19 -23.65
N PHE A 585 3.20 -0.68 -22.99
CA PHE A 585 2.22 -1.46 -22.22
C PHE A 585 0.81 -1.34 -22.84
N PRO A 586 -0.13 -2.23 -22.49
CA PRO A 586 -1.50 -2.12 -22.96
C PRO A 586 -2.11 -0.76 -22.60
N TYR A 587 -2.81 -0.16 -23.55
CA TYR A 587 -3.46 1.13 -23.40
C TYR A 587 -4.92 0.94 -22.97
N PHE A 588 -5.44 1.77 -22.08
CA PHE A 588 -6.82 1.63 -21.58
C PHE A 588 -7.62 2.91 -21.73
N ILE A 589 -8.90 2.77 -22.06
CA ILE A 589 -9.90 3.83 -22.00
C ILE A 589 -11.04 3.38 -21.11
N THR A 590 -11.37 4.19 -20.11
CA THR A 590 -12.53 3.99 -19.24
C THR A 590 -13.61 4.99 -19.61
N LEU A 591 -14.81 4.50 -19.86
CA LEU A 591 -16.01 5.30 -20.09
C LEU A 591 -16.95 5.14 -18.89
N VAL A 592 -17.35 6.26 -18.30
CA VAL A 592 -18.24 6.30 -17.12
C VAL A 592 -19.42 7.20 -17.47
N ASN A 593 -20.58 6.60 -17.73
CA ASN A 593 -21.82 7.37 -17.89
C ASN A 593 -22.38 7.70 -16.51
N MET A 594 -22.22 8.94 -16.06
CA MET A 594 -22.75 9.42 -14.77
C MET A 594 -24.20 9.89 -14.86
N GLY A 595 -24.81 9.84 -16.05
CA GLY A 595 -26.17 10.27 -16.31
C GLY A 595 -27.21 9.17 -16.12
N ALA A 596 -28.46 9.61 -15.88
CA ALA A 596 -29.63 8.73 -15.77
C ALA A 596 -30.22 8.29 -17.12
N SER A 597 -29.54 8.58 -18.24
CA SER A 597 -30.01 8.27 -19.60
C SER A 597 -28.94 7.52 -20.37
N GLU A 598 -29.38 6.69 -21.32
CA GLU A 598 -28.49 6.00 -22.23
C GLU A 598 -27.77 7.00 -23.14
N VAL A 599 -26.48 6.76 -23.38
CA VAL A 599 -25.63 7.58 -24.25
C VAL A 599 -24.89 6.66 -25.22
N THR A 600 -24.85 7.06 -26.50
CA THR A 600 -24.03 6.38 -27.50
C THR A 600 -22.77 7.22 -27.72
N VAL A 601 -21.61 6.63 -27.46
CA VAL A 601 -20.29 7.24 -27.69
C VAL A 601 -19.81 6.82 -29.07
N SER A 602 -19.68 7.80 -29.97
CA SER A 602 -19.25 7.58 -31.35
C SER A 602 -17.72 7.56 -31.47
N PRO A 603 -17.16 6.98 -32.55
CA PRO A 603 -15.73 7.10 -32.87
C PRO A 603 -15.20 8.54 -32.85
N SER A 604 -16.02 9.52 -33.26
CA SER A 604 -15.62 10.94 -33.22
C SER A 604 -15.45 11.49 -31.82
N ASP A 605 -16.22 11.00 -30.84
CA ASP A 605 -16.15 11.46 -29.45
C ASP A 605 -14.85 10.98 -28.78
N LEU A 606 -14.37 9.80 -29.18
CA LEU A 606 -13.17 9.18 -28.65
C LEU A 606 -11.86 9.78 -29.17
N LYS A 607 -11.90 10.57 -30.25
CA LYS A 607 -10.69 11.17 -30.87
C LYS A 607 -9.85 12.01 -29.91
N CYS A 608 -10.45 12.55 -28.86
CA CYS A 608 -9.72 13.32 -27.86
C CYS A 608 -8.80 12.45 -26.99
N LEU A 609 -8.97 11.12 -26.99
CA LEU A 609 -8.19 10.13 -26.22
C LEU A 609 -7.29 9.27 -27.11
N ASP A 610 -6.78 9.77 -28.25
CA ASP A 610 -5.73 9.09 -29.05
C ASP A 610 -5.96 7.56 -29.22
N THR A 611 -7.11 7.20 -29.80
CA THR A 611 -7.55 5.79 -29.93
C THR A 611 -6.85 5.03 -31.04
N LYS A 612 -6.84 3.69 -30.93
CA LYS A 612 -6.43 2.77 -32.00
C LYS A 612 -7.65 2.08 -32.61
N ASP A 613 -7.44 1.37 -33.71
CA ASP A 613 -8.50 0.77 -34.54
C ASP A 613 -9.25 -0.35 -33.81
N GLU A 614 -8.56 -1.21 -33.05
CA GLU A 614 -9.17 -2.34 -32.35
C GLU A 614 -9.02 -2.24 -30.83
N ALA A 615 -10.12 -2.45 -30.11
CA ALA A 615 -10.16 -2.52 -28.66
C ALA A 615 -10.85 -3.80 -28.18
N LYS A 616 -10.54 -4.25 -26.95
CA LYS A 616 -11.26 -5.32 -26.27
C LYS A 616 -11.96 -4.80 -25.03
N VAL A 617 -13.18 -5.25 -24.77
CA VAL A 617 -13.90 -4.94 -23.54
C VAL A 617 -13.26 -5.71 -22.38
N SER A 618 -12.61 -5.02 -21.45
CA SER A 618 -11.99 -5.61 -20.25
C SER A 618 -12.90 -5.59 -19.02
N PHE A 619 -13.87 -4.68 -18.99
CA PHE A 619 -14.90 -4.62 -17.96
C PHE A 619 -16.15 -3.93 -18.50
N HIS A 620 -17.32 -4.40 -18.09
CA HIS A 620 -18.60 -3.77 -18.37
C HIS A 620 -19.54 -4.00 -17.19
N SER A 621 -20.10 -2.94 -16.60
CA SER A 621 -20.92 -3.07 -15.40
C SER A 621 -22.38 -3.52 -15.68
N ARG A 622 -22.78 -3.58 -16.95
CA ARG A 622 -24.16 -3.86 -17.40
C ARG A 622 -24.27 -4.83 -18.59
N ASP A 623 -23.19 -5.48 -18.97
CA ASP A 623 -23.17 -6.51 -20.00
C ASP A 623 -22.16 -7.61 -19.63
N GLU A 624 -22.37 -8.83 -20.11
CA GLU A 624 -21.47 -9.98 -19.92
C GLU A 624 -20.40 -10.10 -21.01
N LYS A 625 -20.44 -9.24 -22.04
CA LYS A 625 -19.54 -9.30 -23.21
C LYS A 625 -18.13 -8.79 -22.92
N VAL A 626 -17.47 -9.38 -21.92
CA VAL A 626 -16.03 -9.21 -21.69
C VAL A 626 -15.27 -9.97 -22.79
N ASP A 627 -14.10 -9.45 -23.19
CA ASP A 627 -13.25 -9.92 -24.29
C ASP A 627 -13.85 -9.79 -25.70
N GLU A 628 -15.02 -9.16 -25.87
CA GLU A 628 -15.53 -8.75 -27.18
C GLU A 628 -14.56 -7.75 -27.81
N THR A 629 -14.21 -7.98 -29.08
CA THR A 629 -13.36 -7.09 -29.87
C THR A 629 -14.25 -6.09 -30.61
N LEU A 630 -13.97 -4.81 -30.42
CA LEU A 630 -14.65 -3.69 -31.04
C LEU A 630 -13.74 -3.04 -32.08
N ASP A 631 -14.30 -2.81 -33.26
CA ASP A 631 -13.72 -1.95 -34.30
C ASP A 631 -14.09 -0.50 -33.98
N MET A 632 -13.13 0.27 -33.48
CA MET A 632 -13.33 1.62 -32.98
C MET A 632 -13.42 2.67 -34.09
N GLU A 633 -13.17 2.32 -35.36
CA GLU A 633 -13.42 3.23 -36.49
C GLU A 633 -14.91 3.23 -36.89
N ASP A 634 -15.55 2.07 -36.81
CA ASP A 634 -16.90 1.85 -37.34
C ASP A 634 -17.97 1.63 -36.27
N GLN A 635 -17.60 1.17 -35.07
CA GLN A 635 -18.55 0.83 -34.00
C GLN A 635 -18.65 1.91 -32.93
N SER A 636 -19.87 2.13 -32.44
CA SER A 636 -20.14 3.01 -31.31
C SER A 636 -20.28 2.19 -30.02
N VAL A 637 -19.91 2.77 -28.89
CA VAL A 637 -20.10 2.16 -27.57
C VAL A 637 -21.41 2.67 -26.98
N HIS A 638 -22.33 1.75 -26.68
CA HIS A 638 -23.60 2.07 -26.04
C HIS A 638 -23.46 1.94 -24.53
N LEU A 639 -23.72 3.04 -23.81
CA LEU A 639 -23.65 3.10 -22.36
C LEU A 639 -25.05 3.32 -21.80
N ALA A 640 -25.55 2.36 -21.03
CA ALA A 640 -26.80 2.55 -20.29
C ALA A 640 -26.61 3.59 -19.16
N ALA A 641 -27.70 3.93 -18.46
CA ALA A 641 -27.62 4.83 -17.32
C ALA A 641 -26.67 4.27 -16.23
N PHE A 642 -25.77 5.12 -15.73
CA PHE A 642 -24.78 4.77 -14.69
C PHE A 642 -23.81 3.63 -15.08
N ASP A 643 -23.62 3.40 -16.37
CA ASP A 643 -22.78 2.32 -16.90
C ASP A 643 -21.29 2.65 -16.88
N VAL A 644 -20.47 1.60 -16.79
CA VAL A 644 -19.01 1.69 -16.82
C VAL A 644 -18.47 0.65 -17.80
N VAL A 645 -17.65 1.09 -18.74
CA VAL A 645 -16.96 0.24 -19.70
C VAL A 645 -15.47 0.55 -19.68
N VAL A 646 -14.63 -0.48 -19.63
CA VAL A 646 -13.17 -0.36 -19.77
C VAL A 646 -12.75 -1.07 -21.04
N LEU A 647 -12.13 -0.33 -21.95
CA LEU A 647 -11.57 -0.81 -23.20
C LEU A 647 -10.06 -0.97 -23.04
N LYS A 648 -9.52 -2.09 -23.55
CA LYS A 648 -8.09 -2.41 -23.60
C LYS A 648 -7.63 -2.48 -25.05
N TYR A 649 -6.57 -1.76 -25.33
CA TYR A 649 -5.89 -1.74 -26.61
C TYR A 649 -4.54 -2.44 -26.47
N ALA A 650 -4.08 -3.06 -27.55
CA ALA A 650 -2.77 -3.71 -27.56
C ALA A 650 -1.64 -2.69 -27.30
N ALA A 651 -0.56 -3.18 -26.69
CA ALA A 651 0.67 -2.41 -26.53
C ALA A 651 1.25 -2.02 -27.90
N GLU A 652 1.98 -0.90 -27.95
CA GLU A 652 2.78 -0.57 -29.13
C GLU A 652 4.05 -1.43 -29.18
N ASP A 653 4.43 -1.84 -30.40
CA ASP A 653 5.63 -2.66 -30.66
C ASP A 653 6.95 -1.93 -30.36
#